data_AF-A0A2U1WLN0-F1
#
_entry.id   AF-A0A2U1WLN0-F1
#
_cell.length_a   1.000
_cell.length_b   1.000
_cell.length_c   1.000
_cell.angle_alpha   90.00
_cell.angle_beta   90.00
_cell.angle_gamma   90.00
#
_symmetry.space_group_name_H-M   'P 1'
#
loop_
_entity.id
_entity.type
_entity.pdbx_description
1 polymer ?
#
loop_
_entity_poly.entity_id
_entity_poly.type
_entity_poly.pdbx_seq_one_letter_code
_entity_poly.pdbx_strand_id
1 'polypeptide(L)'
;MSKEPSRKEAANPEFEALIHYIQESRGLDFRGYKRTSLQRRIRRRMEEVGCEEFTTYHGILEADPQEFVALLNTVLINVTSFFRDAEAWDVLRKEVAPHLLARKGDRGPIRIWSAGCASGEEPYSLAMLFAEALGTEAFCNRVKIYATDLDDAALNTARHAIYTPRDVESVPTPLLEKYFERTNNHYVFQRELRKCVIFGRHNVVSDAPISRIDLLVCRNLLIYLESETQNVVLPRLHYALAGDGVLFLGKAETQLARSKMFEPVDLKSRIFRKVPQEYRRSLGGSLTMAPDAQNHRSNFQARLLEGIVDSTTTAYLAVSGEGQLVFANAMARRLLDVAEVDLGRPFQDLAVSYRPAELRSRIEEVQKTGRLVRIEHQEFLRPPAEPIRLTIEVSLLYGRDGKPFATLLGFTDTTRTHLLQQELEAAQESLETTVEELQSSNEELETTNEELQSTNEELETTNEELQSTNEELETMNEELRSANEELEVANEELRRQGEESGEYRRYSESILRSMDVGIIVLDETQRVRSWNRWCENMWGLRSEEVLGSPFLELDIGLPVQRLRLPLERILDRDSAQPPVVLDAIDRRGRSVTCRVRLSPLLYEAKETRGVILIIEDLTEQARAEAFAGYLGRVIGQSLNEVYFLDPDSFHFQLVNRGAETKLGYPLDTLRQMAVHELMPDVDAERFRALVAPLLSGEKQEVVFETVLESRHRGPYPVEVCLQHFDGERPPILVAMVHDTTERQQLSAGDGTAVAAS
;
A
#
# COMPACT_ATOMS: atom_id res chain seq x y z
N MET A 1 -17.02 -2.90 79.82
CA MET A 1 -16.33 -3.41 78.61
C MET A 1 -17.22 -3.10 77.42
N SER A 2 -17.15 -1.87 76.95
CA SER A 2 -17.97 -1.36 75.85
C SER A 2 -17.14 -1.44 74.57
N LYS A 3 -17.63 -2.19 73.58
CA LYS A 3 -17.07 -2.22 72.23
C LYS A 3 -17.16 -0.82 71.64
N GLU A 4 -16.01 -0.23 71.35
CA GLU A 4 -15.92 0.94 70.48
C GLU A 4 -16.47 0.60 69.08
N PRO A 5 -17.23 1.52 68.46
CA PRO A 5 -17.64 1.37 67.07
C PRO A 5 -16.43 1.51 66.14
N SER A 6 -16.39 0.66 65.11
CA SER A 6 -15.34 0.59 64.10
C SER A 6 -15.07 1.96 63.45
N ARG A 7 -13.81 2.41 63.51
CA ARG A 7 -13.26 3.52 62.70
C ARG A 7 -13.72 3.39 61.24
N LYS A 8 -14.44 4.38 60.73
CA LYS A 8 -14.55 4.62 59.28
C LYS A 8 -13.12 4.85 58.76
N GLU A 9 -12.65 4.00 57.84
CA GLU A 9 -11.36 4.18 57.15
C GLU A 9 -11.34 5.57 56.50
N ALA A 10 -10.28 6.35 56.75
CA ALA A 10 -10.09 7.63 56.11
C ALA A 10 -9.90 7.42 54.59
N ALA A 11 -10.65 8.16 53.77
CA ALA A 11 -10.56 8.10 52.32
C ALA A 11 -9.14 8.50 51.87
N ASN A 12 -8.51 7.66 51.02
CA ASN A 12 -7.21 7.96 50.46
C ASN A 12 -7.37 9.05 49.37
N PRO A 13 -6.79 10.25 49.53
CA PRO A 13 -6.98 11.36 48.60
C PRO A 13 -6.48 11.06 47.18
N GLU A 14 -5.40 10.27 47.04
CA GLU A 14 -4.87 9.91 45.72
C GLU A 14 -5.81 8.95 44.97
N PHE A 15 -6.47 8.06 45.71
CA PHE A 15 -7.48 7.17 45.15
C PHE A 15 -8.73 7.94 44.74
N GLU A 16 -9.17 8.92 45.53
CA GLU A 16 -10.31 9.77 45.16
C GLU A 16 -10.02 10.63 43.93
N ALA A 17 -8.80 11.17 43.81
CA ALA A 17 -8.36 11.90 42.61
C ALA A 17 -8.39 11.01 41.36
N LEU A 18 -7.90 9.77 41.46
CA LEU A 18 -7.97 8.80 40.38
C LEU A 18 -9.42 8.46 39.99
N ILE A 19 -10.32 8.29 40.96
CA ILE A 19 -11.73 8.04 40.68
C ILE A 19 -12.39 9.23 39.98
N HIS A 20 -12.08 10.46 40.40
CA HIS A 20 -12.57 11.67 39.75
C HIS A 20 -12.12 11.78 38.30
N TYR A 21 -10.84 11.49 38.03
CA TYR A 21 -10.30 11.44 36.68
C TYR A 21 -11.02 10.40 35.80
N ILE A 22 -11.26 9.19 36.32
CA ILE A 22 -12.00 8.15 35.58
C ILE A 22 -13.45 8.57 35.33
N GLN A 23 -14.07 9.29 36.27
CA GLN A 23 -15.43 9.85 36.14
C GLN A 23 -15.51 10.88 35.02
N GLU A 24 -14.61 11.86 34.99
CA GLU A 24 -14.59 12.93 33.98
C GLU A 24 -14.24 12.41 32.59
N SER A 25 -13.24 11.54 32.48
CA SER A 25 -12.73 11.06 31.17
C SER A 25 -13.68 10.14 30.40
N ARG A 26 -14.55 9.36 31.07
CA ARG A 26 -15.46 8.40 30.40
C ARG A 26 -16.94 8.54 30.78
N GLY A 27 -17.28 9.50 31.64
CA GLY A 27 -18.65 9.69 32.14
C GLY A 27 -19.14 8.49 32.95
N LEU A 28 -18.25 7.81 33.68
CA LEU A 28 -18.56 6.63 34.48
C LEU A 28 -18.74 7.00 35.95
N ASP A 29 -19.99 7.01 36.43
CA ASP A 29 -20.30 7.43 37.80
C ASP A 29 -20.06 6.33 38.84
N PHE A 30 -18.89 6.37 39.49
CA PHE A 30 -18.55 5.50 40.62
C PHE A 30 -19.05 5.99 42.01
N ARG A 31 -19.80 7.11 42.12
CA ARG A 31 -20.23 7.66 43.42
C ARG A 31 -21.08 6.70 44.23
N GLY A 32 -21.76 5.76 43.58
CA GLY A 32 -22.57 4.72 44.22
C GLY A 32 -21.88 3.38 44.43
N TYR A 33 -20.60 3.23 44.07
CA TYR A 33 -19.87 1.96 44.17
C TYR A 33 -19.12 1.84 45.51
N LYS A 34 -19.03 0.62 46.03
CA LYS A 34 -18.28 0.32 47.26
C LYS A 34 -16.79 0.62 47.08
N ARG A 35 -16.30 1.65 47.76
CA ARG A 35 -14.91 2.14 47.70
C ARG A 35 -13.88 1.06 47.99
N THR A 36 -14.10 0.24 49.01
CA THR A 36 -13.19 -0.86 49.37
C THR A 36 -13.03 -1.91 48.26
N SER A 37 -14.08 -2.16 47.48
CA SER A 37 -14.05 -3.13 46.37
C SER A 37 -13.37 -2.55 45.13
N LEU A 38 -13.65 -1.27 44.83
CA LEU A 38 -12.97 -0.53 43.77
C LEU A 38 -11.46 -0.45 44.03
N GLN A 39 -11.07 0.06 45.19
CA GLN A 39 -9.66 0.24 45.57
C GLN A 39 -8.86 -1.06 45.47
N ARG A 40 -9.44 -2.20 45.89
CA ARG A 40 -8.78 -3.51 45.78
C ARG A 40 -8.56 -3.95 44.33
N ARG A 41 -9.49 -3.65 43.42
CA ARG A 41 -9.39 -4.02 41.99
C ARG A 41 -8.38 -3.15 41.26
N ILE A 42 -8.43 -1.84 41.53
CA ILE A 42 -7.44 -0.91 40.97
C ILE A 42 -6.05 -1.30 41.44
N ARG A 43 -5.84 -1.58 42.74
CA ARG A 43 -4.54 -2.06 43.24
C ARG A 43 -4.06 -3.34 42.55
N ARG A 44 -4.95 -4.30 42.32
CA ARG A 44 -4.60 -5.50 41.56
C ARG A 44 -4.15 -5.18 40.12
N ARG A 45 -4.83 -4.24 39.45
CA ARG A 45 -4.42 -3.80 38.11
C ARG A 45 -3.07 -3.08 38.14
N MET A 46 -2.85 -2.22 39.14
CA MET A 46 -1.58 -1.56 39.37
C MET A 46 -0.45 -2.57 39.59
N GLU A 47 -0.68 -3.63 40.37
CA GLU A 47 0.28 -4.73 40.55
C GLU A 47 0.62 -5.43 39.22
N GLU A 48 -0.37 -5.66 38.34
CA GLU A 48 -0.18 -6.26 37.01
C GLU A 48 0.66 -5.37 36.07
N VAL A 49 0.55 -4.05 36.22
CA VAL A 49 1.31 -3.05 35.45
C VAL A 49 2.65 -2.71 36.12
N GLY A 50 2.91 -3.23 37.32
CA GLY A 50 4.14 -2.97 38.08
C GLY A 50 4.18 -1.60 38.76
N CYS A 51 3.02 -1.05 39.12
CA CYS A 51 2.86 0.25 39.77
C CYS A 51 2.36 0.09 41.23
N GLU A 52 2.91 0.86 42.16
CA GLU A 52 2.52 0.80 43.59
C GLU A 52 1.70 2.03 44.05
N GLU A 53 1.92 3.20 43.45
CA GLU A 53 1.29 4.47 43.83
C GLU A 53 0.16 4.88 42.87
N PHE A 54 -0.95 5.41 43.40
CA PHE A 54 -2.11 5.80 42.59
C PHE A 54 -1.82 7.00 41.68
N THR A 55 -0.94 7.90 42.11
CA THR A 55 -0.47 9.06 41.35
C THR A 55 0.31 8.65 40.11
N THR A 56 1.24 7.70 40.24
CA THR A 56 1.98 7.13 39.10
C THR A 56 1.03 6.42 38.15
N TYR A 57 0.08 5.65 38.69
CA TYR A 57 -0.91 4.95 37.85
C TYR A 57 -1.84 5.91 37.11
N HIS A 58 -2.22 7.03 37.73
CA HIS A 58 -2.95 8.11 37.06
C HIS A 58 -2.19 8.65 35.84
N GLY A 59 -0.88 8.93 35.98
CA GLY A 59 -0.06 9.36 34.84
C GLY A 59 0.07 8.31 33.73
N ILE A 60 0.06 7.01 34.07
CA ILE A 60 0.01 5.93 33.07
C ILE A 60 -1.31 5.95 32.30
N LEU A 61 -2.43 6.17 32.98
CA LEU A 61 -3.75 6.25 32.33
C LEU A 61 -3.88 7.46 31.41
N GLU A 62 -3.24 8.59 31.73
CA GLU A 62 -3.18 9.76 30.85
C GLU A 62 -2.33 9.49 29.60
N ALA A 63 -1.23 8.74 29.73
CA ALA A 63 -0.29 8.47 28.65
C ALA A 63 -0.72 7.29 27.75
N ASP A 64 -1.45 6.30 28.28
CA ASP A 64 -1.85 5.09 27.56
C ASP A 64 -3.39 4.88 27.58
N PRO A 65 -4.07 5.23 26.48
CA PRO A 65 -5.51 4.99 26.34
C PRO A 65 -5.92 3.51 26.43
N GLN A 66 -5.02 2.56 26.11
CA GLN A 66 -5.30 1.13 26.19
C GLN A 66 -5.29 0.63 27.63
N GLU A 67 -4.41 1.16 28.48
CA GLU A 67 -4.39 0.83 29.90
C GLU A 67 -5.68 1.26 30.59
N PHE A 68 -6.27 2.38 30.17
CA PHE A 68 -7.58 2.79 30.66
C PHE A 68 -8.66 1.75 30.38
N VAL A 69 -8.68 1.19 29.17
CA VAL A 69 -9.62 0.10 28.81
C VAL A 69 -9.38 -1.14 29.68
N ALA A 70 -8.12 -1.49 29.93
CA ALA A 70 -7.76 -2.64 30.76
C ALA A 70 -8.12 -2.44 32.24
N LEU A 71 -7.97 -1.22 32.77
CA LEU A 71 -8.44 -0.84 34.09
C LEU A 71 -9.95 -0.99 34.20
N LEU A 72 -10.71 -0.45 33.25
CA LEU A 72 -12.16 -0.56 33.23
C LEU A 72 -12.59 -2.02 33.22
N ASN A 73 -12.01 -2.87 32.37
CA ASN A 73 -12.28 -4.31 32.34
C ASN A 73 -11.96 -5.02 33.67
N THR A 74 -11.04 -4.47 34.46
CA THR A 74 -10.66 -5.03 35.77
C THR A 74 -11.59 -4.54 36.89
N VAL A 75 -12.03 -3.29 36.80
CA VAL A 75 -12.87 -2.59 37.78
C VAL A 75 -14.34 -2.95 37.60
N LEU A 76 -14.85 -2.81 36.39
CA LEU A 76 -16.15 -3.30 35.95
C LEU A 76 -15.94 -4.79 35.63
N ILE A 77 -16.31 -5.68 36.56
CA ILE A 77 -16.19 -7.12 36.27
C ILE A 77 -17.15 -7.46 35.13
N ASN A 78 -16.62 -7.49 33.92
CA ASN A 78 -17.32 -7.95 32.73
C ASN A 78 -17.25 -9.47 32.56
N VAL A 79 -16.85 -10.22 33.60
CA VAL A 79 -16.87 -11.68 33.58
C VAL A 79 -18.31 -12.16 33.70
N THR A 80 -18.93 -12.35 32.54
CA THR A 80 -20.20 -13.03 32.34
C THR A 80 -19.94 -14.36 31.62
N SER A 81 -20.95 -15.22 31.59
CA SER A 81 -20.90 -16.51 30.88
C SER A 81 -22.32 -16.90 30.51
N PHE A 82 -22.47 -17.64 29.42
CA PHE A 82 -23.77 -18.14 29.01
C PHE A 82 -24.37 -19.01 30.12
N PHE A 83 -25.67 -18.83 30.38
CA PHE A 83 -26.40 -19.56 31.43
C PHE A 83 -25.74 -19.53 32.82
N ARG A 84 -25.07 -18.42 33.19
CA ARG A 84 -24.48 -18.24 34.52
C ARG A 84 -25.47 -18.56 35.63
N ASP A 85 -25.08 -19.41 36.58
CA ASP A 85 -25.97 -20.07 37.56
C ASP A 85 -27.10 -20.90 36.89
N ALA A 86 -26.75 -21.97 36.18
CA ALA A 86 -27.68 -22.78 35.39
C ALA A 86 -28.98 -23.19 36.13
N GLU A 87 -28.90 -23.51 37.44
CA GLU A 87 -30.09 -23.82 38.27
C GLU A 87 -31.16 -22.71 38.23
N ALA A 88 -30.76 -21.44 38.18
CA ALA A 88 -31.68 -20.31 38.14
C ALA A 88 -32.36 -20.17 36.78
N TRP A 89 -31.64 -20.50 35.69
CA TRP A 89 -32.20 -20.54 34.34
C TRP A 89 -33.22 -21.67 34.16
N ASP A 90 -33.07 -22.78 34.88
CA ASP A 90 -34.06 -23.86 34.89
C ASP A 90 -35.38 -23.40 35.52
N VAL A 91 -35.35 -22.58 36.59
CA VAL A 91 -36.56 -21.97 37.16
C VAL A 91 -37.19 -20.99 36.16
N LEU A 92 -36.37 -20.17 35.50
CA LEU A 92 -36.85 -19.26 34.46
C LEU A 92 -37.52 -20.03 33.30
N ARG A 93 -36.95 -21.16 32.88
CA ARG A 93 -37.47 -22.03 31.81
C ARG A 93 -38.75 -22.76 32.21
N LYS A 94 -38.83 -23.29 33.43
CA LYS A 94 -39.94 -24.15 33.88
C LYS A 94 -41.14 -23.38 34.44
N GLU A 95 -40.90 -22.24 35.09
CA GLU A 95 -41.95 -21.51 35.81
C GLU A 95 -42.24 -20.15 35.18
N VAL A 96 -41.21 -19.33 34.97
CA VAL A 96 -41.40 -17.92 34.58
C VAL A 96 -41.82 -17.78 33.11
N ALA A 97 -41.06 -18.38 32.19
CA ALA A 97 -41.33 -18.25 30.76
C ALA A 97 -42.71 -18.82 30.39
N PRO A 98 -43.12 -20.04 30.79
CA PRO A 98 -44.46 -20.55 30.49
C PRO A 98 -45.58 -19.67 31.05
N HIS A 99 -45.44 -19.15 32.27
CA HIS A 99 -46.43 -18.27 32.88
C HIS A 99 -46.56 -16.94 32.13
N LEU A 100 -45.43 -16.36 31.71
CA LEU A 100 -45.39 -15.13 30.94
C LEU A 100 -46.01 -15.32 29.55
N LEU A 101 -45.71 -16.44 28.88
CA LEU A 101 -46.28 -16.81 27.59
C LEU A 101 -47.80 -17.00 27.67
N ALA A 102 -48.28 -17.75 28.66
CA ALA A 102 -49.71 -17.98 28.87
C ALA A 102 -50.48 -16.67 29.09
N ARG A 103 -49.92 -15.74 29.87
CA ARG A 103 -50.54 -14.43 30.13
C ARG A 103 -50.64 -13.56 28.88
N LYS A 104 -49.59 -13.55 28.05
CA LYS A 104 -49.54 -12.74 26.83
C LYS A 104 -50.37 -13.32 25.69
N GLY A 105 -50.78 -14.59 25.81
CA GLY A 105 -51.46 -15.33 24.75
C GLY A 105 -50.58 -15.49 23.50
N ASP A 106 -51.18 -15.81 22.36
CA ASP A 106 -50.42 -16.16 21.15
C ASP A 106 -49.84 -14.96 20.38
N ARG A 107 -50.32 -13.74 20.65
CA ARG A 107 -49.92 -12.52 19.91
C ARG A 107 -49.38 -11.39 20.78
N GLY A 108 -49.42 -11.51 22.11
CA GLY A 108 -48.94 -10.44 22.98
C GLY A 108 -47.42 -10.23 22.88
N PRO A 109 -46.95 -8.96 22.80
CA PRO A 109 -45.53 -8.65 22.78
C PRO A 109 -44.89 -8.88 24.15
N ILE A 110 -43.67 -9.37 24.14
CA ILE A 110 -42.85 -9.69 25.32
C ILE A 110 -41.66 -8.76 25.34
N ARG A 111 -41.56 -7.95 26.40
CA ARG A 111 -40.45 -7.01 26.58
C ARG A 111 -39.57 -7.50 27.72
N ILE A 112 -38.31 -7.77 27.43
CA ILE A 112 -37.32 -8.24 28.40
C ILE A 112 -36.24 -7.17 28.51
N TRP A 113 -35.74 -6.92 29.72
CA TRP A 113 -34.61 -6.01 29.94
C TRP A 113 -33.51 -6.73 30.72
N SER A 114 -32.33 -6.88 30.14
CA SER A 114 -31.09 -7.30 30.81
C SER A 114 -30.27 -6.05 31.13
N ALA A 115 -30.20 -5.70 32.41
CA ALA A 115 -29.47 -4.55 32.93
C ALA A 115 -28.12 -5.01 33.51
N GLY A 116 -27.02 -4.43 33.00
CA GLY A 116 -25.66 -4.92 33.24
C GLY A 116 -25.32 -6.12 32.36
N CYS A 117 -25.53 -6.01 31.04
CA CYS A 117 -25.41 -7.16 30.13
C CYS A 117 -23.97 -7.55 29.75
N ALA A 118 -22.97 -6.74 30.08
CA ALA A 118 -21.57 -6.92 29.71
C ALA A 118 -21.40 -7.29 28.21
N SER A 119 -20.65 -8.34 27.89
CA SER A 119 -20.36 -8.83 26.53
C SER A 119 -21.50 -9.60 25.86
N GLY A 120 -22.72 -9.59 26.43
CA GLY A 120 -23.94 -10.05 25.76
C GLY A 120 -24.38 -11.50 26.02
N GLU A 121 -23.64 -12.26 26.81
CA GLU A 121 -23.93 -13.68 27.08
C GLU A 121 -25.30 -13.87 27.77
N GLU A 122 -25.69 -12.95 28.66
CA GLU A 122 -26.99 -12.99 29.34
C GLU A 122 -28.18 -12.72 28.39
N PRO A 123 -28.22 -11.63 27.60
CA PRO A 123 -29.32 -11.41 26.66
C PRO A 123 -29.40 -12.48 25.56
N TYR A 124 -28.28 -13.07 25.13
CA TYR A 124 -28.31 -14.21 24.21
C TYR A 124 -28.78 -15.51 24.87
N SER A 125 -28.48 -15.73 26.15
CA SER A 125 -29.06 -16.83 26.93
C SER A 125 -30.59 -16.69 27.04
N LEU A 126 -31.09 -15.46 27.25
CA LEU A 126 -32.52 -15.15 27.21
C LEU A 126 -33.11 -15.40 25.82
N ALA A 127 -32.44 -14.97 24.76
CA ALA A 127 -32.88 -15.19 23.39
C ALA A 127 -33.03 -16.68 23.08
N MET A 128 -32.02 -17.50 23.40
CA MET A 128 -32.08 -18.95 23.24
C MET A 128 -33.22 -19.56 24.06
N LEU A 129 -33.40 -19.15 25.32
CA LEU A 129 -34.46 -19.69 26.19
C LEU A 129 -35.86 -19.43 25.62
N PHE A 130 -36.13 -18.20 25.17
CA PHE A 130 -37.44 -17.86 24.61
C PHE A 130 -37.63 -18.40 23.18
N ALA A 131 -36.56 -18.52 22.38
CA ALA A 131 -36.61 -19.17 21.08
C ALA A 131 -36.91 -20.67 21.18
N GLU A 132 -36.37 -21.36 22.19
CA GLU A 132 -36.74 -22.77 22.47
C GLU A 132 -38.20 -22.91 22.91
N ALA A 133 -38.73 -21.94 23.66
CA ALA A 133 -40.10 -21.99 24.15
C ALA A 133 -41.16 -21.63 23.09
N LEU A 134 -40.83 -20.75 22.13
CA LEU A 134 -41.77 -20.22 21.13
C LEU A 134 -41.54 -20.74 19.70
N GLY A 135 -40.32 -21.21 19.40
CA GLY A 135 -39.81 -21.31 18.04
C GLY A 135 -39.21 -19.98 17.56
N THR A 136 -38.21 -20.07 16.67
CA THR A 136 -37.42 -18.92 16.19
C THR A 136 -38.28 -17.83 15.54
N GLU A 137 -39.22 -18.20 14.67
CA GLU A 137 -40.06 -17.24 13.95
C GLU A 137 -40.99 -16.46 14.89
N ALA A 138 -41.66 -17.17 15.81
CA ALA A 138 -42.54 -16.54 16.79
C ALA A 138 -41.75 -15.68 17.79
N PHE A 139 -40.53 -16.10 18.17
CA PHE A 139 -39.62 -15.30 18.97
C PHE A 139 -39.30 -13.97 18.28
N CYS A 140 -38.86 -14.00 17.01
CA CYS A 140 -38.46 -12.80 16.30
C CYS A 140 -39.56 -11.75 16.15
N ASN A 141 -40.81 -12.21 16.03
CA ASN A 141 -41.98 -11.36 15.90
C ASN A 141 -42.50 -10.79 17.23
N ARG A 142 -42.34 -11.53 18.34
CA ARG A 142 -43.03 -11.23 19.61
C ARG A 142 -42.12 -10.73 20.71
N VAL A 143 -40.83 -11.08 20.69
CA VAL A 143 -39.91 -10.79 21.80
C VAL A 143 -38.94 -9.69 21.42
N LYS A 144 -38.82 -8.70 22.30
CA LYS A 144 -37.78 -7.66 22.23
C LYS A 144 -36.99 -7.67 23.53
N ILE A 145 -35.68 -7.87 23.42
CA ILE A 145 -34.76 -7.88 24.54
C ILE A 145 -33.97 -6.57 24.50
N TYR A 146 -34.16 -5.72 25.51
CA TYR A 146 -33.32 -4.56 25.74
C TYR A 146 -32.14 -5.01 26.59
N ALA A 147 -30.93 -4.80 26.13
CA ALA A 147 -29.70 -5.17 26.82
C ALA A 147 -28.88 -3.90 27.04
N THR A 148 -28.60 -3.57 28.30
CA THR A 148 -27.95 -2.30 28.61
C THR A 148 -26.78 -2.45 29.55
N ASP A 149 -25.75 -1.66 29.32
CA ASP A 149 -24.56 -1.59 30.18
C ASP A 149 -24.00 -0.17 30.23
N LEU A 150 -23.07 0.09 31.15
CA LEU A 150 -22.27 1.31 31.19
C LEU A 150 -21.02 1.20 30.31
N ASP A 151 -20.54 -0.02 30.03
CA ASP A 151 -19.33 -0.26 29.26
C ASP A 151 -19.59 -0.39 27.76
N ASP A 152 -19.18 0.63 26.99
CA ASP A 152 -19.32 0.64 25.52
C ASP A 152 -18.47 -0.42 24.81
N ALA A 153 -17.31 -0.81 25.34
CA ALA A 153 -16.47 -1.84 24.74
C ALA A 153 -17.12 -3.22 24.89
N ALA A 154 -17.70 -3.50 26.06
CA ALA A 154 -18.49 -4.70 26.29
C ALA A 154 -19.73 -4.74 25.38
N LEU A 155 -20.46 -3.62 25.26
CA LEU A 155 -21.61 -3.50 24.35
C LEU A 155 -21.22 -3.72 22.88
N ASN A 156 -20.06 -3.22 22.44
CA ASN A 156 -19.58 -3.47 21.08
C ASN A 156 -19.28 -4.95 20.84
N THR A 157 -18.67 -5.64 21.81
CA THR A 157 -18.48 -7.10 21.75
C THR A 157 -19.82 -7.82 21.66
N ALA A 158 -20.79 -7.40 22.49
CA ALA A 158 -22.15 -7.96 22.49
C ALA A 158 -22.88 -7.77 21.15
N ARG A 159 -22.73 -6.61 20.50
CA ARG A 159 -23.31 -6.32 19.17
C ARG A 159 -22.73 -7.19 18.07
N HIS A 160 -21.42 -7.45 18.08
CA HIS A 160 -20.78 -8.34 17.12
C HIS A 160 -21.18 -9.81 17.34
N ALA A 161 -21.37 -10.21 18.61
CA ALA A 161 -21.79 -11.54 19.01
C ALA A 161 -20.83 -12.65 18.52
N ILE A 162 -19.53 -12.37 18.59
CA ILE A 162 -18.45 -13.28 18.21
C ILE A 162 -17.76 -13.72 19.51
N TYR A 163 -17.76 -15.02 19.76
CA TYR A 163 -17.30 -15.60 21.01
C TYR A 163 -16.19 -16.64 20.77
N THR A 164 -15.27 -16.78 21.71
CA THR A 164 -14.23 -17.81 21.68
C THR A 164 -14.78 -19.15 22.16
N PRO A 165 -14.08 -20.28 21.91
CA PRO A 165 -14.48 -21.58 22.45
C PRO A 165 -14.56 -21.63 23.97
N ARG A 166 -13.82 -20.77 24.68
CA ARG A 166 -13.86 -20.66 26.13
C ARG A 166 -15.13 -19.97 26.62
N ASP A 167 -15.59 -18.94 25.90
CA ASP A 167 -16.77 -18.16 26.30
C ASP A 167 -18.06 -18.97 26.18
N VAL A 168 -18.14 -19.85 25.18
CA VAL A 168 -19.29 -20.74 24.93
C VAL A 168 -19.23 -22.09 25.65
N GLU A 169 -18.21 -22.34 26.48
CA GLU A 169 -18.01 -23.63 27.18
C GLU A 169 -19.22 -24.02 28.04
N SER A 170 -19.92 -23.03 28.61
CA SER A 170 -21.11 -23.24 29.44
C SER A 170 -22.41 -23.42 28.65
N VAL A 171 -22.39 -23.26 27.32
CA VAL A 171 -23.57 -23.46 26.47
C VAL A 171 -23.80 -24.96 26.25
N PRO A 172 -25.00 -25.50 26.53
CA PRO A 172 -25.32 -26.89 26.20
C PRO A 172 -25.12 -27.19 24.71
N THR A 173 -24.48 -28.31 24.38
CA THR A 173 -24.13 -28.70 23.00
C THR A 173 -25.29 -28.59 21.99
N PRO A 174 -26.54 -29.03 22.31
CA PRO A 174 -27.66 -28.90 21.38
C PRO A 174 -28.03 -27.45 21.05
N LEU A 175 -27.82 -26.52 21.99
CA LEU A 175 -28.07 -25.10 21.77
C LEU A 175 -26.92 -24.45 21.00
N LEU A 176 -25.69 -24.86 21.29
CA LEU A 176 -24.49 -24.37 20.59
C LEU A 176 -24.56 -24.69 19.10
N GLU A 177 -24.87 -25.94 18.74
CA GLU A 177 -25.02 -26.38 17.35
C GLU A 177 -26.19 -25.70 16.63
N LYS A 178 -27.26 -25.36 17.37
CA LYS A 178 -28.47 -24.78 16.81
C LYS A 178 -28.42 -23.27 16.62
N TYR A 179 -27.75 -22.53 17.51
CA TYR A 179 -27.81 -21.07 17.56
C TYR A 179 -26.50 -20.35 17.25
N PHE A 180 -25.40 -21.09 17.08
CA PHE A 180 -24.11 -20.52 16.72
C PHE A 180 -23.57 -21.13 15.42
N GLU A 181 -22.94 -20.28 14.61
CA GLU A 181 -22.18 -20.69 13.44
C GLU A 181 -20.68 -20.68 13.79
N ARG A 182 -19.97 -21.76 13.47
CA ARG A 182 -18.54 -21.87 13.75
C ARG A 182 -17.74 -21.38 12.54
N THR A 183 -16.98 -20.30 12.73
CA THR A 183 -16.17 -19.64 11.68
C THR A 183 -14.79 -19.30 12.23
N ASN A 184 -13.70 -19.72 11.56
CA ASN A 184 -12.32 -19.36 11.91
C ASN A 184 -11.98 -19.48 13.41
N ASN A 185 -12.38 -20.58 14.03
CA ASN A 185 -12.20 -20.86 15.47
C ASN A 185 -12.98 -19.95 16.45
N HIS A 186 -13.95 -19.19 15.95
CA HIS A 186 -14.93 -18.44 16.74
C HIS A 186 -16.35 -18.99 16.55
N TYR A 187 -17.23 -18.68 17.49
CA TYR A 187 -18.66 -18.96 17.43
C TYR A 187 -19.42 -17.64 17.25
N VAL A 188 -20.20 -17.54 16.19
CA VAL A 188 -20.99 -16.35 15.86
C VAL A 188 -22.46 -16.64 16.14
N PHE A 189 -23.10 -15.83 16.97
CA PHE A 189 -24.53 -16.01 17.27
C PHE A 189 -25.41 -15.69 16.06
N GLN A 190 -26.46 -16.47 15.83
CA GLN A 190 -27.33 -16.34 14.66
C GLN A 190 -27.90 -14.93 14.48
N ARG A 191 -27.76 -14.43 13.24
CA ARG A 191 -28.13 -13.05 12.86
C ARG A 191 -29.61 -12.73 13.11
N GLU A 192 -30.52 -13.67 12.88
CA GLU A 192 -31.96 -13.40 13.01
C GLU A 192 -32.40 -13.20 14.46
N LEU A 193 -31.90 -14.00 15.40
CA LEU A 193 -32.17 -13.79 16.83
C LEU A 193 -31.44 -12.55 17.35
N ARG A 194 -30.24 -12.25 16.84
CA ARG A 194 -29.47 -11.07 17.21
C ARG A 194 -30.23 -9.76 16.98
N LYS A 195 -30.99 -9.65 15.88
CA LYS A 195 -31.82 -8.46 15.57
C LYS A 195 -32.92 -8.19 16.62
N CYS A 196 -33.25 -9.17 17.46
CA CYS A 196 -34.26 -9.02 18.52
C CYS A 196 -33.68 -8.48 19.82
N VAL A 197 -32.36 -8.40 19.92
CA VAL A 197 -31.63 -7.84 21.06
C VAL A 197 -31.18 -6.41 20.72
N ILE A 198 -31.63 -5.44 21.49
CA ILE A 198 -31.33 -4.03 21.33
C ILE A 198 -30.33 -3.63 22.41
N PHE A 199 -29.10 -3.34 22.00
CA PHE A 199 -28.01 -2.93 22.87
C PHE A 199 -27.92 -1.40 22.99
N GLY A 200 -27.96 -0.88 24.21
CA GLY A 200 -27.83 0.56 24.46
C GLY A 200 -27.09 0.86 25.75
N ARG A 201 -26.35 1.97 25.78
CA ARG A 201 -25.74 2.47 27.02
C ARG A 201 -26.84 2.98 27.96
N HIS A 202 -26.81 2.56 29.22
CA HIS A 202 -27.80 3.00 30.24
C HIS A 202 -27.22 2.92 31.64
N ASN A 203 -27.34 4.03 32.38
CA ASN A 203 -27.04 4.08 33.81
C ASN A 203 -28.31 3.84 34.63
N VAL A 204 -28.39 2.66 35.26
CA VAL A 204 -29.51 2.26 36.13
C VAL A 204 -29.77 3.21 37.31
N VAL A 205 -28.78 4.01 37.73
CA VAL A 205 -28.90 4.95 38.85
C VAL A 205 -29.55 6.27 38.41
N SER A 206 -29.07 6.87 37.32
CA SER A 206 -29.46 8.22 36.89
C SER A 206 -30.52 8.22 35.79
N ASP A 207 -30.43 7.31 34.82
CA ASP A 207 -31.16 7.40 33.56
C ASP A 207 -32.60 6.92 33.72
N ALA A 208 -33.51 7.49 32.94
CA ALA A 208 -34.91 7.09 32.97
C ALA A 208 -35.04 5.56 32.68
N PRO A 209 -35.74 4.79 33.52
CA PRO A 209 -35.86 3.35 33.31
C PRO A 209 -36.77 3.02 32.12
N ILE A 210 -36.44 1.96 31.40
CA ILE A 210 -37.31 1.43 30.32
C ILE A 210 -38.61 0.92 30.95
N SER A 211 -39.75 1.45 30.51
CA SER A 211 -41.05 1.10 31.09
C SER A 211 -41.72 -0.10 30.42
N ARG A 212 -42.69 -0.70 31.14
CA ARG A 212 -43.55 -1.82 30.70
C ARG A 212 -42.74 -3.07 30.33
N ILE A 213 -41.75 -3.41 31.15
CA ILE A 213 -40.94 -4.63 31.03
C ILE A 213 -41.67 -5.81 31.68
N ASP A 214 -41.76 -6.94 30.96
CA ASP A 214 -42.38 -8.16 31.47
C ASP A 214 -41.42 -9.01 32.30
N LEU A 215 -40.15 -9.07 31.89
CA LEU A 215 -39.06 -9.74 32.60
C LEU A 215 -37.85 -8.80 32.66
N LEU A 216 -37.43 -8.43 33.86
CA LEU A 216 -36.23 -7.64 34.10
C LEU A 216 -35.18 -8.54 34.75
N VAL A 217 -34.02 -8.64 34.12
CA VAL A 217 -32.85 -9.37 34.62
C VAL A 217 -31.79 -8.34 35.00
N CYS A 218 -31.40 -8.31 36.26
CA CYS A 218 -30.40 -7.39 36.80
C CYS A 218 -29.51 -8.19 37.73
N ARG A 219 -28.55 -8.92 37.16
CA ARG A 219 -27.79 -9.94 37.89
C ARG A 219 -26.36 -9.51 38.09
N ASN A 220 -25.87 -9.72 39.31
CA ASN A 220 -24.49 -9.45 39.69
C ASN A 220 -24.07 -7.98 39.50
N LEU A 221 -25.02 -7.05 39.41
CA LEU A 221 -24.80 -5.61 39.29
C LEU A 221 -24.94 -4.92 40.66
N LEU A 222 -25.99 -5.25 41.40
CA LEU A 222 -26.34 -4.54 42.65
C LEU A 222 -25.28 -4.77 43.74
N ILE A 223 -24.54 -5.88 43.68
CA ILE A 223 -23.49 -6.21 44.65
C ILE A 223 -22.38 -5.16 44.75
N TYR A 224 -22.15 -4.40 43.67
CA TYR A 224 -21.13 -3.35 43.62
C TYR A 224 -21.59 -2.03 44.22
N LEU A 225 -22.92 -1.83 44.28
CA LEU A 225 -23.50 -0.60 44.74
C LEU A 225 -23.57 -0.56 46.27
N GLU A 226 -23.42 0.64 46.84
CA GLU A 226 -23.66 0.90 48.25
C GLU A 226 -25.15 0.77 48.59
N SER A 227 -25.45 0.49 49.86
CA SER A 227 -26.82 0.25 50.33
C SER A 227 -27.77 1.42 50.01
N GLU A 228 -27.27 2.66 50.05
CA GLU A 228 -28.03 3.86 49.73
C GLU A 228 -28.38 3.93 48.24
N THR A 229 -27.41 3.68 47.35
CA THR A 229 -27.62 3.63 45.90
C THR A 229 -28.57 2.51 45.50
N GLN A 230 -28.46 1.33 46.14
CA GLN A 230 -29.41 0.24 45.92
C GLN A 230 -30.85 0.65 46.26
N ASN A 231 -31.06 1.44 47.33
CA ASN A 231 -32.39 1.92 47.71
C ASN A 231 -32.98 2.92 46.70
N VAL A 232 -32.15 3.59 45.90
CA VAL A 232 -32.57 4.46 44.78
C VAL A 232 -32.90 3.63 43.54
N VAL A 233 -32.09 2.62 43.23
CA VAL A 233 -32.25 1.76 42.05
C VAL A 233 -33.50 0.88 42.13
N LEU A 234 -33.80 0.31 43.30
CA LEU A 234 -34.91 -0.64 43.45
C LEU A 234 -36.29 -0.08 43.08
N PRO A 235 -36.70 1.12 43.54
CA PRO A 235 -37.94 1.75 43.07
C PRO A 235 -37.98 2.00 41.56
N ARG A 236 -36.83 2.32 40.94
CA ARG A 236 -36.75 2.53 39.48
C ARG A 236 -36.96 1.21 38.71
N LEU A 237 -36.35 0.11 39.17
CA LEU A 237 -36.58 -1.22 38.61
C LEU A 237 -38.04 -1.68 38.83
N HIS A 238 -38.64 -1.36 39.99
CA HIS A 238 -40.06 -1.63 40.24
C HIS A 238 -40.96 -0.86 39.28
N TYR A 239 -40.66 0.42 39.02
CA TYR A 239 -41.38 1.25 38.05
C TYR A 239 -41.26 0.72 36.61
N ALA A 240 -40.08 0.25 36.22
CA ALA A 240 -39.81 -0.32 34.89
C ALA A 240 -40.72 -1.52 34.56
N LEU A 241 -41.00 -2.35 35.57
CA LEU A 241 -41.80 -3.56 35.42
C LEU A 241 -43.28 -3.27 35.16
N ALA A 242 -43.89 -4.03 34.25
CA ALA A 242 -45.34 -4.10 34.10
C ALA A 242 -46.01 -4.58 35.41
N GLY A 243 -47.32 -4.40 35.57
CA GLY A 243 -48.06 -4.67 36.82
C GLY A 243 -47.74 -6.02 37.48
N ASP A 244 -47.59 -7.07 36.66
CA ASP A 244 -47.23 -8.43 37.08
C ASP A 244 -45.85 -8.86 36.52
N GLY A 245 -44.94 -7.91 36.32
CA GLY A 245 -43.60 -8.18 35.80
C GLY A 245 -42.75 -8.99 36.78
N VAL A 246 -41.77 -9.71 36.24
CA VAL A 246 -40.83 -10.54 37.03
C VAL A 246 -39.45 -9.90 37.04
N LEU A 247 -38.83 -9.84 38.21
CA LEU A 247 -37.46 -9.40 38.45
C LEU A 247 -36.58 -10.62 38.75
N PHE A 248 -35.47 -10.75 38.04
CA PHE A 248 -34.49 -11.82 38.22
C PHE A 248 -33.13 -11.23 38.61
N LEU A 249 -32.61 -11.64 39.76
CA LEU A 249 -31.41 -11.10 40.38
C LEU A 249 -30.32 -12.15 40.58
N GLY A 250 -29.11 -11.69 40.88
CA GLY A 250 -27.96 -12.53 41.20
C GLY A 250 -28.07 -13.14 42.60
N LYS A 251 -27.50 -14.34 42.81
CA LYS A 251 -27.56 -15.06 44.11
C LYS A 251 -27.08 -14.24 45.31
N ALA A 252 -26.07 -13.40 45.09
CA ALA A 252 -25.43 -12.56 46.11
C ALA A 252 -26.22 -11.27 46.44
N GLU A 253 -27.34 -11.01 45.76
CA GLU A 253 -28.12 -9.78 45.92
C GLU A 253 -29.27 -10.02 46.92
N THR A 254 -28.98 -9.77 48.20
CA THR A 254 -29.86 -10.15 49.33
C THR A 254 -30.80 -9.06 49.81
N GLN A 255 -30.67 -7.82 49.32
CA GLN A 255 -31.32 -6.65 49.93
C GLN A 255 -32.83 -6.56 49.64
N LEU A 256 -33.34 -7.19 48.57
CA LEU A 256 -34.76 -7.12 48.19
C LEU A 256 -35.70 -7.88 49.11
N ALA A 257 -35.22 -8.88 49.85
CA ALA A 257 -36.06 -9.68 50.75
C ALA A 257 -36.74 -8.83 51.86
N ARG A 258 -36.30 -7.58 52.06
CA ARG A 258 -36.87 -6.63 53.03
C ARG A 258 -37.86 -5.64 52.45
N SER A 259 -37.97 -5.52 51.12
CA SER A 259 -38.87 -4.55 50.49
C SER A 259 -40.26 -5.14 50.30
N LYS A 260 -41.31 -4.38 50.64
CA LYS A 260 -42.71 -4.76 50.35
C LYS A 260 -43.11 -4.58 48.86
N MET A 261 -42.13 -4.29 48.00
CA MET A 261 -42.34 -3.99 46.58
C MET A 261 -42.42 -5.25 45.71
N PHE A 262 -41.89 -6.37 46.21
CA PHE A 262 -41.73 -7.61 45.45
C PHE A 262 -42.10 -8.82 46.29
N GLU A 263 -42.75 -9.81 45.66
CA GLU A 263 -43.04 -11.13 46.24
C GLU A 263 -42.07 -12.18 45.66
N PRO A 264 -41.48 -13.08 46.46
CA PRO A 264 -40.58 -14.10 45.94
C PRO A 264 -41.35 -15.16 45.15
N VAL A 265 -40.92 -15.42 43.91
CA VAL A 265 -41.36 -16.57 43.10
C VAL A 265 -40.48 -17.77 43.46
N ASP A 266 -39.16 -17.59 43.38
CA ASP A 266 -38.19 -18.55 43.92
C ASP A 266 -37.09 -17.79 44.67
N LEU A 267 -37.03 -18.00 45.99
CA LEU A 267 -36.09 -17.32 46.85
C LEU A 267 -34.65 -17.85 46.68
N LYS A 268 -34.49 -19.12 46.28
CA LYS A 268 -33.18 -19.76 46.06
C LYS A 268 -32.48 -19.14 44.85
N SER A 269 -33.21 -18.92 43.76
CA SER A 269 -32.72 -18.33 42.51
C SER A 269 -32.93 -16.82 42.42
N ARG A 270 -33.45 -16.18 43.47
CA ARG A 270 -33.66 -14.72 43.56
C ARG A 270 -34.54 -14.18 42.43
N ILE A 271 -35.66 -14.86 42.18
CA ILE A 271 -36.69 -14.46 41.22
C ILE A 271 -37.89 -13.93 42.00
N PHE A 272 -38.37 -12.75 41.63
CA PHE A 272 -39.44 -12.03 42.33
C PHE A 272 -40.50 -11.50 41.37
N ARG A 273 -41.76 -11.41 41.80
CA ARG A 273 -42.84 -10.75 41.05
C ARG A 273 -43.12 -9.38 41.65
N LYS A 274 -43.46 -8.42 40.80
CA LYS A 274 -43.90 -7.08 41.22
C LYS A 274 -45.18 -7.17 42.06
N VAL A 275 -45.21 -6.48 43.20
CA VAL A 275 -46.43 -6.23 43.96
C VAL A 275 -46.99 -4.86 43.55
N PRO A 276 -48.25 -4.78 43.06
CA PRO A 276 -48.90 -3.50 42.76
C PRO A 276 -49.04 -2.65 44.02
N GLN A 277 -48.52 -1.43 44.00
CA GLN A 277 -48.80 -0.46 45.08
C GLN A 277 -50.06 0.32 44.72
N GLU A 278 -51.17 0.04 45.41
CA GLU A 278 -52.38 0.86 45.37
C GLU A 278 -52.11 2.20 46.07
N TYR A 279 -51.74 3.24 45.32
CA TYR A 279 -51.99 4.60 45.79
C TYR A 279 -53.51 4.85 45.73
N ARG A 280 -54.24 4.39 46.76
CA ARG A 280 -55.65 4.72 46.97
C ARG A 280 -55.76 6.20 47.36
N ARG A 281 -56.00 7.07 46.38
CA ARG A 281 -56.54 8.41 46.64
C ARG A 281 -57.98 8.24 47.15
N SER A 282 -58.21 8.39 48.45
CA SER A 282 -59.56 8.54 48.97
C SER A 282 -60.08 9.94 48.62
N LEU A 283 -61.01 10.04 47.68
CA LEU A 283 -61.85 11.23 47.56
C LEU A 283 -62.85 11.23 48.74
N GLY A 284 -62.73 12.21 49.64
CA GLY A 284 -63.73 12.53 50.64
C GLY A 284 -63.52 11.87 52.01
N GLY A 285 -62.88 12.60 52.93
CA GLY A 285 -62.71 12.19 54.33
C GLY A 285 -64.03 12.13 55.11
N SER A 286 -64.69 10.97 55.10
CA SER A 286 -65.79 10.66 56.02
C SER A 286 -65.29 9.78 57.16
N LEU A 287 -65.29 10.31 58.38
CA LEU A 287 -65.10 9.53 59.60
C LEU A 287 -66.36 8.67 59.84
N THR A 288 -66.31 7.39 59.49
CA THR A 288 -67.32 6.42 59.93
C THR A 288 -66.83 5.73 61.20
N MET A 289 -67.59 5.85 62.29
CA MET A 289 -67.38 5.06 63.51
C MET A 289 -68.62 4.21 63.84
N ALA A 290 -68.37 3.04 64.43
CA ALA A 290 -69.38 2.04 64.78
C ALA A 290 -70.41 2.54 65.83
N PRO A 291 -71.67 2.06 65.80
CA PRO A 291 -72.74 2.62 66.63
C PRO A 291 -72.88 1.92 67.99
N ASP A 292 -72.80 2.65 69.12
CA ASP A 292 -73.59 2.33 70.31
C ASP A 292 -73.80 3.46 71.36
N ALA A 293 -74.93 3.39 72.08
CA ALA A 293 -75.44 4.14 73.25
C ALA A 293 -75.63 5.68 73.22
N GLN A 294 -76.86 6.16 73.50
CA GLN A 294 -77.42 7.41 72.94
C GLN A 294 -77.52 8.66 73.85
N ASN A 295 -77.11 8.68 75.12
CA ASN A 295 -77.30 9.87 75.99
C ASN A 295 -76.06 10.47 76.69
N HIS A 296 -74.87 9.85 76.59
CA HIS A 296 -73.58 10.50 76.92
C HIS A 296 -72.88 11.07 75.67
N ARG A 297 -73.51 10.94 74.49
CA ARG A 297 -72.94 11.20 73.16
C ARG A 297 -72.57 12.67 72.92
N SER A 298 -73.43 13.61 73.30
CA SER A 298 -73.24 15.03 72.92
C SER A 298 -72.00 15.66 73.58
N ASN A 299 -71.79 15.42 74.89
CA ASN A 299 -70.65 16.00 75.62
C ASN A 299 -69.31 15.34 75.28
N PHE A 300 -69.29 14.03 75.01
CA PHE A 300 -68.07 13.35 74.57
C PHE A 300 -67.73 13.71 73.11
N GLN A 301 -68.73 13.83 72.22
CA GLN A 301 -68.53 14.29 70.85
C GLN A 301 -68.03 15.73 70.78
N ALA A 302 -68.59 16.64 71.58
CA ALA A 302 -68.13 18.03 71.65
C ALA A 302 -66.66 18.11 72.12
N ARG A 303 -66.31 17.39 73.20
CA ARG A 303 -64.92 17.34 73.70
C ARG A 303 -63.94 16.66 72.73
N LEU A 304 -64.38 15.64 71.99
CA LEU A 304 -63.57 14.99 70.97
C LEU A 304 -63.33 15.91 69.77
N LEU A 305 -64.37 16.60 69.28
CA LEU A 305 -64.24 17.58 68.20
C LEU A 305 -63.38 18.76 68.63
N GLU A 306 -63.56 19.26 69.85
CA GLU A 306 -62.71 20.30 70.45
C GLU A 306 -61.26 19.84 70.54
N GLY A 307 -61.00 18.63 71.05
CA GLY A 307 -59.65 18.05 71.10
C GLY A 307 -59.02 17.82 69.72
N ILE A 308 -59.79 17.40 68.72
CA ILE A 308 -59.33 17.25 67.33
C ILE A 308 -58.95 18.62 66.77
N VAL A 309 -59.83 19.62 66.88
CA VAL A 309 -59.59 20.95 66.32
C VAL A 309 -58.47 21.69 67.06
N ASP A 310 -58.31 21.48 68.37
CA ASP A 310 -57.21 22.05 69.16
C ASP A 310 -55.86 21.36 68.91
N SER A 311 -55.86 20.12 68.42
CA SER A 311 -54.63 19.42 68.00
C SER A 311 -54.12 19.87 66.62
N THR A 312 -54.93 20.62 65.85
CA THR A 312 -54.54 21.10 64.52
C THR A 312 -53.61 22.31 64.60
N THR A 313 -52.77 22.47 63.58
CA THR A 313 -51.87 23.63 63.44
C THR A 313 -52.54 24.83 62.78
N THR A 314 -53.80 24.69 62.36
CA THR A 314 -54.59 25.74 61.73
C THR A 314 -55.42 26.46 62.79
N ALA A 315 -55.37 27.79 62.77
CA ALA A 315 -56.24 28.62 63.59
C ALA A 315 -57.64 28.67 62.95
N TYR A 316 -58.67 28.28 63.70
CA TYR A 316 -60.05 28.31 63.25
C TYR A 316 -60.88 29.29 64.08
N LEU A 317 -61.61 30.17 63.39
CA LEU A 317 -62.66 31.02 63.95
C LEU A 317 -63.98 30.68 63.24
N ALA A 318 -65.10 30.65 63.95
CA ALA A 318 -66.41 30.58 63.31
C ALA A 318 -67.27 31.78 63.71
N VAL A 319 -67.95 32.36 62.73
CA VAL A 319 -68.84 33.51 62.86
C VAL A 319 -70.27 33.07 62.54
N SER A 320 -71.24 33.40 63.39
CA SER A 320 -72.65 33.05 63.17
C SER A 320 -73.25 33.83 62.00
N GLY A 321 -74.44 33.40 61.55
CA GLY A 321 -75.24 34.16 60.59
C GLY A 321 -75.65 35.57 61.05
N GLU A 322 -75.57 35.85 62.36
CA GLU A 322 -75.81 37.19 62.95
C GLU A 322 -74.52 38.03 63.07
N GLY A 323 -73.37 37.51 62.58
CA GLY A 323 -72.09 38.22 62.60
C GLY A 323 -71.36 38.18 63.95
N GLN A 324 -71.73 37.27 64.85
CA GLN A 324 -71.08 37.10 66.15
C GLN A 324 -70.02 36.00 66.10
N LEU A 325 -68.91 36.17 66.83
CA LEU A 325 -67.91 35.10 66.97
C LEU A 325 -68.47 33.98 67.86
N VAL A 326 -68.60 32.76 67.34
CA VAL A 326 -69.19 31.62 68.06
C VAL A 326 -68.19 30.53 68.42
N PHE A 327 -67.02 30.51 67.78
CA PHE A 327 -65.99 29.51 68.06
C PHE A 327 -64.59 30.07 67.77
N ALA A 328 -63.62 29.71 68.61
CA ALA A 328 -62.21 29.95 68.39
C ALA A 328 -61.39 28.80 69.00
N ASN A 329 -60.63 28.07 68.18
CA ASN A 329 -59.79 26.98 68.68
C ASN A 329 -58.55 27.50 69.42
N ALA A 330 -57.86 26.63 70.16
CA ALA A 330 -56.66 26.98 70.93
C ALA A 330 -55.58 27.66 70.07
N MET A 331 -55.41 27.24 68.81
CA MET A 331 -54.48 27.86 67.88
C MET A 331 -54.91 29.28 67.49
N ALA A 332 -56.19 29.52 67.18
CA ALA A 332 -56.70 30.86 66.86
C ALA A 332 -56.57 31.83 68.04
N ARG A 333 -56.81 31.35 69.26
CA ARG A 333 -56.65 32.16 70.47
C ARG A 333 -55.19 32.58 70.69
N ARG A 334 -54.23 31.69 70.41
CA ARG A 334 -52.78 31.98 70.49
C ARG A 334 -52.26 32.81 69.31
N LEU A 335 -52.79 32.59 68.11
CA LEU A 335 -52.30 33.17 66.87
C LEU A 335 -52.85 34.58 66.64
N LEU A 336 -54.14 34.78 66.90
CA LEU A 336 -54.93 35.96 66.49
C LEU A 336 -55.37 36.84 67.66
N ASP A 337 -54.88 36.57 68.88
CA ASP A 337 -55.16 37.32 70.11
C ASP A 337 -56.67 37.44 70.42
N VAL A 338 -57.42 36.37 70.17
CA VAL A 338 -58.85 36.26 70.46
C VAL A 338 -59.02 35.54 71.80
N ALA A 339 -59.64 36.17 72.80
CA ALA A 339 -59.84 35.57 74.11
C ALA A 339 -61.19 34.85 74.22
N GLU A 340 -61.36 33.98 75.23
CA GLU A 340 -62.68 33.33 75.48
C GLU A 340 -63.79 34.34 75.77
N VAL A 341 -63.43 35.51 76.35
CA VAL A 341 -64.36 36.61 76.63
C VAL A 341 -64.89 37.30 75.37
N ASP A 342 -64.28 37.04 74.21
CA ASP A 342 -64.69 37.59 72.93
C ASP A 342 -65.72 36.71 72.19
N LEU A 343 -65.97 35.49 72.68
CA LEU A 343 -67.05 34.65 72.18
C LEU A 343 -68.41 35.31 72.48
N GLY A 344 -69.26 35.41 71.46
CA GLY A 344 -70.54 36.12 71.48
C GLY A 344 -70.46 37.60 71.13
N ARG A 345 -69.26 38.18 70.99
CA ARG A 345 -69.10 39.57 70.52
C ARG A 345 -69.31 39.69 69.00
N PRO A 346 -69.79 40.84 68.50
CA PRO A 346 -69.81 41.11 67.07
C PRO A 346 -68.39 41.00 66.49
N PHE A 347 -68.21 40.20 65.44
CA PHE A 347 -66.89 39.95 64.83
C PHE A 347 -66.22 41.23 64.32
N GLN A 348 -67.01 42.21 63.88
CA GLN A 348 -66.54 43.53 63.41
C GLN A 348 -65.80 44.36 64.47
N ASP A 349 -65.97 44.05 65.76
CA ASP A 349 -65.35 44.78 66.86
C ASP A 349 -63.97 44.19 67.24
N LEU A 350 -63.62 43.03 66.66
CA LEU A 350 -62.36 42.33 66.91
C LEU A 350 -61.27 42.79 65.93
N ALA A 351 -60.04 42.94 66.42
CA ALA A 351 -58.88 43.35 65.60
C ALA A 351 -58.63 42.38 64.42
N VAL A 352 -58.94 41.10 64.61
CA VAL A 352 -58.81 40.05 63.59
C VAL A 352 -59.66 40.31 62.34
N SER A 353 -60.72 41.11 62.45
CA SER A 353 -61.62 41.40 61.33
C SER A 353 -61.02 42.32 60.26
N TYR A 354 -59.99 43.10 60.61
CA TYR A 354 -59.26 44.01 59.71
C TYR A 354 -57.78 43.67 59.54
N ARG A 355 -57.21 42.79 60.37
CA ARG A 355 -55.83 42.29 60.31
C ARG A 355 -55.85 40.78 60.56
N PRO A 356 -55.33 39.91 59.66
CA PRO A 356 -54.29 40.19 58.67
C PRO A 356 -54.78 40.79 57.34
N ALA A 357 -56.07 40.66 57.04
CA ALA A 357 -56.71 41.18 55.83
C ALA A 357 -58.11 41.74 56.18
N GLU A 358 -58.76 42.40 55.23
CA GLU A 358 -60.16 42.82 55.38
C GLU A 358 -61.09 41.60 55.23
N LEU A 359 -61.40 40.93 56.34
CA LEU A 359 -62.14 39.66 56.33
C LEU A 359 -63.65 39.85 56.22
N ARG A 360 -64.16 41.05 56.54
CA ARG A 360 -65.60 41.35 56.51
C ARG A 360 -66.21 41.23 55.12
N SER A 361 -65.61 41.91 54.14
CA SER A 361 -66.04 41.85 52.74
C SER A 361 -66.00 40.42 52.20
N ARG A 362 -65.05 39.60 52.67
CA ARG A 362 -64.83 38.21 52.29
C ARG A 362 -65.86 37.27 52.91
N ILE A 363 -66.23 37.49 54.17
CA ILE A 363 -67.33 36.78 54.82
C ILE A 363 -68.65 37.07 54.08
N GLU A 364 -68.92 38.34 53.76
CA GLU A 364 -70.13 38.72 53.00
C GLU A 364 -70.14 38.12 51.58
N GLU A 365 -68.99 38.11 50.92
CA GLU A 365 -68.81 37.50 49.59
C GLU A 365 -69.13 36.00 49.64
N VAL A 366 -68.57 35.28 50.61
CA VAL A 366 -68.80 33.83 50.80
C VAL A 366 -70.25 33.55 51.17
N GLN A 367 -70.88 34.38 52.01
CA GLN A 367 -72.30 34.25 52.38
C GLN A 367 -73.25 34.49 51.20
N LYS A 368 -72.93 35.43 50.30
CA LYS A 368 -73.76 35.73 49.10
C LYS A 368 -73.55 34.71 47.98
N THR A 369 -72.31 34.30 47.75
CA THR A 369 -71.95 33.46 46.60
C THR A 369 -71.95 31.97 46.91
N GLY A 370 -71.83 31.59 48.18
CA GLY A 370 -71.68 30.21 48.64
C GLY A 370 -70.35 29.56 48.28
N ARG A 371 -69.41 30.30 47.68
CA ARG A 371 -68.10 29.79 47.24
C ARG A 371 -67.03 30.04 48.30
N LEU A 372 -66.08 29.11 48.42
CA LEU A 372 -64.88 29.27 49.24
C LEU A 372 -64.07 30.45 48.72
N VAL A 373 -63.67 31.36 49.62
CA VAL A 373 -62.71 32.43 49.32
C VAL A 373 -61.40 32.12 50.02
N ARG A 374 -60.31 32.16 49.27
CA ARG A 374 -58.96 31.90 49.76
C ARG A 374 -58.07 33.10 49.49
N ILE A 375 -57.37 33.56 50.52
CA ILE A 375 -56.44 34.68 50.48
C ILE A 375 -55.08 34.11 50.84
N GLU A 376 -54.13 34.16 49.91
CA GLU A 376 -52.81 33.58 50.11
C GLU A 376 -51.77 34.66 50.42
N HIS A 377 -50.66 34.27 51.03
CA HIS A 377 -49.49 35.11 51.27
C HIS A 377 -49.76 36.39 52.06
N GLN A 378 -50.78 36.39 52.94
CA GLN A 378 -51.11 37.56 53.72
C GLN A 378 -50.11 37.74 54.84
N GLU A 379 -49.37 38.85 54.82
CA GLU A 379 -48.43 39.18 55.88
C GLU A 379 -49.16 39.57 57.17
N PHE A 380 -48.74 38.95 58.27
CA PHE A 380 -49.27 39.21 59.59
C PHE A 380 -48.13 39.54 60.56
N LEU A 381 -48.09 40.79 61.00
CA LEU A 381 -47.08 41.32 61.92
C LEU A 381 -47.46 41.01 63.37
N ARG A 382 -46.61 40.29 64.10
CA ARG A 382 -46.74 40.05 65.54
C ARG A 382 -45.51 40.57 66.30
N PRO A 383 -45.48 41.82 66.79
CA PRO A 383 -44.39 42.29 67.65
C PRO A 383 -44.31 41.44 68.93
N PRO A 384 -43.14 40.90 69.35
CA PRO A 384 -41.76 41.12 68.87
C PRO A 384 -41.22 40.08 67.86
N ALA A 385 -42.05 39.22 67.29
CA ALA A 385 -41.68 38.18 66.33
C ALA A 385 -41.65 38.67 64.87
N GLU A 386 -40.96 37.92 64.01
CA GLU A 386 -40.90 38.15 62.57
C GLU A 386 -42.29 38.04 61.92
N PRO A 387 -42.56 38.79 60.83
CA PRO A 387 -43.81 38.68 60.09
C PRO A 387 -43.99 37.26 59.55
N ILE A 388 -45.16 36.67 59.81
CA ILE A 388 -45.54 35.37 59.25
C ILE A 388 -46.45 35.58 58.04
N ARG A 389 -46.43 34.64 57.11
CA ARG A 389 -47.36 34.60 55.97
C ARG A 389 -48.49 33.63 56.25
N LEU A 390 -49.72 34.15 56.24
CA LEU A 390 -50.93 33.39 56.47
C LEU A 390 -51.67 33.15 55.15
N THR A 391 -52.14 31.92 54.98
CA THR A 391 -53.22 31.62 54.05
C THR A 391 -54.53 31.57 54.82
N ILE A 392 -55.49 32.39 54.40
CA ILE A 392 -56.79 32.55 55.04
C ILE A 392 -57.86 31.96 54.14
N GLU A 393 -58.61 30.99 54.66
CA GLU A 393 -59.70 30.34 53.97
C GLU A 393 -61.02 30.68 54.65
N VAL A 394 -61.97 31.21 53.89
CA VAL A 394 -63.31 31.59 54.37
C VAL A 394 -64.34 30.71 53.68
N SER A 395 -65.06 29.91 54.45
CA SER A 395 -66.02 28.91 53.96
C SER A 395 -67.31 28.94 54.76
N LEU A 396 -68.41 28.46 54.16
CA LEU A 396 -69.67 28.27 54.88
C LEU A 396 -69.73 26.88 55.52
N LEU A 397 -70.20 26.84 56.76
CA LEU A 397 -70.61 25.63 57.45
C LEU A 397 -72.10 25.41 57.25
N TYR A 398 -72.43 24.25 56.69
CA TYR A 398 -73.80 23.83 56.43
C TYR A 398 -74.31 22.92 57.55
N GLY A 399 -75.55 23.16 57.98
CA GLY A 399 -76.25 22.30 58.89
C GLY A 399 -76.69 21.00 58.21
N ARG A 400 -77.24 20.06 58.99
CA ARG A 400 -77.81 18.81 58.44
C ARG A 400 -79.02 19.04 57.53
N ASP A 401 -79.64 20.21 57.63
CA ASP A 401 -80.73 20.72 56.80
C ASP A 401 -80.24 21.35 55.49
N GLY A 402 -78.93 21.37 55.25
CA GLY A 402 -78.32 21.94 54.04
C GLY A 402 -78.30 23.47 54.01
N LYS A 403 -78.70 24.15 55.09
CA LYS A 403 -78.62 25.61 55.20
C LYS A 403 -77.31 26.03 55.84
N PRO A 404 -76.67 27.12 55.37
CA PRO A 404 -75.49 27.66 56.03
C PRO A 404 -75.89 28.23 57.39
N PHE A 405 -75.19 27.86 58.46
CA PHE A 405 -75.47 28.34 59.82
C PHE A 405 -74.33 29.16 60.43
N ALA A 406 -73.11 29.01 59.91
CA ALA A 406 -71.93 29.77 60.33
C ALA A 406 -70.94 29.90 59.17
N THR A 407 -70.06 30.88 59.24
CA THR A 407 -68.89 31.05 58.38
C THR A 407 -67.64 30.61 59.15
N LEU A 408 -66.87 29.66 58.62
CA LEU A 408 -65.59 29.23 59.16
C LEU A 408 -64.44 29.98 58.49
N LEU A 409 -63.56 30.54 59.30
CA LEU A 409 -62.30 31.15 58.89
C LEU A 409 -61.13 30.28 59.38
N GLY A 410 -60.35 29.75 58.45
CA GLY A 410 -59.12 29.00 58.73
C GLY A 410 -57.90 29.86 58.41
N PHE A 411 -56.93 29.92 59.31
CA PHE A 411 -55.67 30.64 59.15
C PHE A 411 -54.51 29.64 59.29
N THR A 412 -53.76 29.46 58.22
CA THR A 412 -52.62 28.53 58.17
C THR A 412 -51.33 29.30 57.95
N ASP A 413 -50.32 29.07 58.79
CA ASP A 413 -48.99 29.61 58.60
C ASP A 413 -48.29 28.89 57.44
N THR A 414 -48.05 29.61 56.36
CA THR A 414 -47.43 29.13 55.12
C THR A 414 -46.07 29.79 54.87
N THR A 415 -45.43 30.32 55.91
CA THR A 415 -44.15 31.04 55.79
C THR A 415 -43.04 30.14 55.21
N ARG A 416 -42.84 28.96 55.80
CA ARG A 416 -41.81 28.00 55.35
C ARG A 416 -42.05 27.49 53.94
N THR A 417 -43.30 27.19 53.60
CA THR A 417 -43.67 26.70 52.26
C THR A 417 -43.44 27.77 51.20
N HIS A 418 -43.72 29.04 51.53
CA HIS A 418 -43.45 30.15 50.62
C HIS A 418 -41.96 30.36 50.37
N LEU A 419 -41.13 30.33 51.43
CA LEU A 419 -39.67 30.45 51.29
C LEU A 419 -39.06 29.32 50.45
N LEU A 420 -39.46 28.08 50.71
CA LEU A 420 -39.01 26.93 49.91
C LEU A 420 -39.42 27.03 48.45
N GLN A 421 -40.59 27.62 48.17
CA GLN A 421 -41.03 27.84 46.80
C GLN A 421 -40.18 28.90 46.08
N GLN A 422 -39.82 29.99 46.78
CA GLN A 422 -38.88 30.98 46.22
C GLN A 422 -37.48 30.41 45.99
N GLU A 423 -36.96 29.61 46.92
CA GLU A 423 -35.67 28.92 46.74
C GLU A 423 -35.72 27.95 45.55
N LEU A 424 -36.84 27.23 45.38
CA LEU A 424 -37.04 26.33 44.25
C LEU A 424 -37.08 27.09 42.92
N GLU A 425 -37.81 28.19 42.84
CA GLU A 425 -37.88 29.04 41.65
C GLU A 425 -36.48 29.58 41.28
N ALA A 426 -35.72 30.08 42.26
CA ALA A 426 -34.35 30.54 42.02
C ALA A 426 -33.40 29.41 41.60
N ALA A 427 -33.53 28.22 42.19
CA ALA A 427 -32.73 27.06 41.81
C ALA A 427 -33.09 26.54 40.40
N GLN A 428 -34.37 26.62 40.00
CA GLN A 428 -34.82 26.27 38.66
C GLN A 428 -34.25 27.24 37.62
N GLU A 429 -34.31 28.54 37.89
CA GLU A 429 -33.73 29.57 37.00
C GLU A 429 -32.21 29.36 36.84
N SER A 430 -31.49 29.12 37.94
CA SER A 430 -30.06 28.80 37.89
C SER A 430 -29.77 27.51 37.11
N LEU A 431 -30.62 26.48 37.24
CA LEU A 431 -30.45 25.23 36.50
C LEU A 431 -30.66 25.46 35.00
N GLU A 432 -31.67 26.25 34.61
CA GLU A 432 -31.94 26.61 33.23
C GLU A 432 -30.74 27.33 32.60
N THR A 433 -30.16 28.33 33.29
CA THR A 433 -28.92 28.99 32.83
C THR A 433 -27.78 27.98 32.64
N THR A 434 -27.53 27.09 33.59
CA THR A 434 -26.44 26.11 33.45
C THR A 434 -26.68 25.09 32.34
N VAL A 435 -27.93 24.74 32.06
CA VAL A 435 -28.28 23.84 30.96
C VAL A 435 -28.04 24.54 29.62
N GLU A 436 -28.39 25.82 29.49
CA GLU A 436 -28.08 26.62 28.30
C GLU A 436 -26.57 26.76 28.09
N GLU A 437 -25.80 27.03 29.14
CA GLU A 437 -24.33 27.07 29.07
C GLU A 437 -23.72 25.72 28.65
N LEU A 438 -24.23 24.62 29.21
CA LEU A 438 -23.80 23.28 28.83
C LEU A 438 -24.17 22.94 27.38
N GLN A 439 -25.35 23.35 26.92
CA GLN A 439 -25.76 23.18 25.52
C GLN A 439 -24.84 23.96 24.59
N SER A 440 -24.57 25.22 24.89
CA SER A 440 -23.62 26.04 24.13
C SER A 440 -22.22 25.42 24.08
N SER A 441 -21.71 24.94 25.23
CA SER A 441 -20.42 24.27 25.28
C SER A 441 -20.41 22.95 24.52
N ASN A 442 -21.52 22.21 24.52
CA ASN A 442 -21.63 20.96 23.76
C ASN A 442 -21.71 21.22 22.25
N GLU A 443 -22.41 22.29 21.83
CA GLU A 443 -22.40 22.75 20.43
C GLU A 443 -20.98 23.16 19.99
N GLU A 444 -20.22 23.88 20.84
CA GLU A 444 -18.80 24.18 20.57
C GLU A 444 -17.92 22.92 20.51
N LEU A 445 -18.19 21.91 21.34
CA LEU A 445 -17.49 20.63 21.28
C LEU A 445 -17.85 19.84 20.00
N GLU A 446 -19.10 19.87 19.56
CA GLU A 446 -19.51 19.26 18.30
C GLU A 446 -18.83 19.94 17.11
N THR A 447 -18.78 21.28 17.07
CA THR A 447 -18.10 22.00 15.98
C THR A 447 -16.59 21.74 15.97
N THR A 448 -15.93 21.76 17.13
CA THR A 448 -14.49 21.43 17.19
C THR A 448 -14.21 19.98 16.80
N ASN A 449 -15.12 19.05 17.11
CA ASN A 449 -15.00 17.66 16.68
C ASN A 449 -15.22 17.51 15.16
N GLU A 450 -16.15 18.26 14.57
CA GLU A 450 -16.31 18.34 13.11
C GLU A 450 -15.07 18.93 12.43
N GLU A 451 -14.47 19.98 12.98
CA GLU A 451 -13.20 20.54 12.50
C GLU A 451 -12.05 19.53 12.62
N LEU A 452 -11.95 18.81 13.75
CA LEU A 452 -10.96 17.74 13.92
C LEU A 452 -11.17 16.60 12.93
N GLN A 453 -12.42 16.20 12.67
CA GLN A 453 -12.71 15.19 11.68
C GLN A 453 -12.33 15.67 10.28
N SER A 454 -12.65 16.91 9.92
CA SER A 454 -12.27 17.52 8.64
C SER A 454 -10.75 17.59 8.47
N THR A 455 -10.00 17.96 9.52
CA THR A 455 -8.53 17.98 9.46
C THR A 455 -7.94 16.58 9.36
N ASN A 456 -8.58 15.58 9.96
CA ASN A 456 -8.17 14.18 9.82
C ASN A 456 -8.44 13.64 8.41
N GLU A 457 -9.60 13.96 7.82
CA GLU A 457 -9.90 13.68 6.41
C GLU A 457 -8.88 14.37 5.49
N GLU A 458 -8.53 15.64 5.76
CA GLU A 458 -7.49 16.36 5.02
C GLU A 458 -6.13 15.66 5.17
N LEU A 459 -5.74 15.24 6.38
CA LEU A 459 -4.51 14.48 6.60
C LEU A 459 -4.50 13.14 5.86
N GLU A 460 -5.61 12.39 5.87
CA GLU A 460 -5.73 11.17 5.08
C GLU A 460 -5.56 11.45 3.60
N THR A 461 -6.19 12.50 3.06
CA THR A 461 -5.99 12.88 1.66
C THR A 461 -4.55 13.27 1.36
N THR A 462 -3.86 14.01 2.24
CA THR A 462 -2.44 14.32 2.05
C THR A 462 -1.56 13.08 2.09
N ASN A 463 -1.94 12.08 2.89
CA ASN A 463 -1.23 10.82 2.97
C ASN A 463 -1.45 9.97 1.71
N GLU A 464 -2.67 9.95 1.16
CA GLU A 464 -2.97 9.34 -0.14
C GLU A 464 -2.21 10.03 -1.27
N GLU A 465 -2.15 11.37 -1.28
CA GLU A 465 -1.35 12.14 -2.24
C GLU A 465 0.14 11.80 -2.11
N LEU A 466 0.68 11.76 -0.88
CA LEU A 466 2.06 11.36 -0.64
C LEU A 466 2.33 9.93 -1.12
N GLN A 467 1.43 9.00 -0.85
CA GLN A 467 1.56 7.62 -1.33
C GLN A 467 1.53 7.57 -2.86
N SER A 468 0.64 8.31 -3.51
CA SER A 468 0.59 8.45 -4.97
C SER A 468 1.89 9.04 -5.51
N THR A 469 2.44 10.09 -4.90
CA THR A 469 3.73 10.65 -5.33
C THR A 469 4.89 9.68 -5.14
N ASN A 470 4.81 8.82 -4.12
CA ASN A 470 5.82 7.79 -3.91
C ASN A 470 5.72 6.68 -4.97
N GLU A 471 4.50 6.27 -5.34
CA GLU A 471 4.25 5.35 -6.45
C GLU A 471 4.73 5.95 -7.80
N GLU A 472 4.49 7.24 -8.04
CA GLU A 472 5.03 7.97 -9.20
C GLU A 472 6.57 8.05 -9.19
N LEU A 473 7.19 8.23 -8.02
CA LEU A 473 8.65 8.22 -7.89
C LEU A 473 9.24 6.82 -8.12
N GLU A 474 8.60 5.77 -7.61
CA GLU A 474 9.03 4.38 -7.85
C GLU A 474 8.93 4.02 -9.33
N THR A 475 7.82 4.37 -9.98
CA THR A 475 7.67 4.16 -11.43
C THR A 475 8.70 4.94 -12.24
N MET A 476 8.96 6.21 -11.94
CA MET A 476 10.04 6.97 -12.58
C MET A 476 11.42 6.35 -12.34
N ASN A 477 11.68 5.79 -11.16
CA ASN A 477 12.94 5.14 -10.85
C ASN A 477 13.10 3.84 -11.66
N GLU A 478 12.02 3.09 -11.83
CA GLU A 478 11.99 1.88 -12.67
C GLU A 478 12.18 2.22 -14.15
N GLU A 479 11.54 3.28 -14.65
CA GLU A 479 11.76 3.80 -16.00
C GLU A 479 13.21 4.27 -16.21
N LEU A 480 13.79 4.98 -15.24
CA LEU A 480 15.20 5.40 -15.30
C LEU A 480 16.16 4.22 -15.27
N ARG A 481 15.88 3.18 -14.48
CA ARG A 481 16.66 1.94 -14.49
C ARG A 481 16.58 1.24 -15.84
N SER A 482 15.37 1.08 -16.38
CA SER A 482 15.16 0.51 -17.71
C SER A 482 15.90 1.30 -18.79
N ALA A 483 15.83 2.64 -18.76
CA ALA A 483 16.54 3.49 -19.72
C ALA A 483 18.06 3.36 -19.58
N ASN A 484 18.58 3.24 -18.36
CA ASN A 484 20.00 2.97 -18.13
C ASN A 484 20.42 1.59 -18.66
N GLU A 485 19.62 0.55 -18.44
CA GLU A 485 19.89 -0.79 -18.98
C GLU A 485 19.88 -0.78 -20.52
N GLU A 486 18.92 -0.09 -21.14
CA GLU A 486 18.90 0.09 -22.60
C GLU A 486 20.13 0.86 -23.10
N LEU A 487 20.55 1.91 -22.39
CA LEU A 487 21.76 2.67 -22.72
C LEU A 487 23.02 1.82 -22.57
N GLU A 488 23.12 0.98 -21.54
CA GLU A 488 24.25 0.06 -21.38
C GLU A 488 24.31 -0.94 -22.54
N VAL A 489 23.18 -1.54 -22.91
CA VAL A 489 23.09 -2.44 -24.06
C VAL A 489 23.48 -1.73 -25.36
N ALA A 490 22.96 -0.53 -25.59
CA ALA A 490 23.30 0.25 -26.78
C ALA A 490 24.79 0.63 -26.82
N ASN A 491 25.37 0.95 -25.66
CA ASN A 491 26.78 1.30 -25.56
C ASN A 491 27.68 0.07 -25.78
N GLU A 492 27.29 -1.10 -25.27
CA GLU A 492 27.98 -2.35 -25.55
C GLU A 492 27.92 -2.73 -27.03
N GLU A 493 26.77 -2.55 -27.67
CA GLU A 493 26.61 -2.76 -29.12
C GLU A 493 27.47 -1.78 -29.94
N LEU A 494 27.48 -0.49 -29.58
CA LEU A 494 28.35 0.51 -30.20
C LEU A 494 29.84 0.15 -30.02
N ARG A 495 30.21 -0.33 -28.83
CA ARG A 495 31.58 -0.79 -28.57
C ARG A 495 31.94 -1.98 -29.44
N ARG A 496 31.05 -2.97 -29.57
CA ARG A 496 31.21 -4.14 -30.45
C ARG A 496 31.37 -3.73 -31.91
N GLN A 497 30.52 -2.83 -32.40
CA GLN A 497 30.62 -2.28 -33.77
C GLN A 497 31.93 -1.50 -33.96
N GLY A 498 32.38 -0.77 -32.95
CA GLY A 498 33.67 -0.09 -32.94
C GLY A 498 34.85 -1.04 -33.02
N GLU A 499 34.81 -2.14 -32.26
CA GLU A 499 35.82 -3.21 -32.29
C GLU A 499 35.84 -3.91 -33.66
N GLU A 500 34.68 -4.32 -34.19
CA GLU A 500 34.55 -4.92 -35.54
C GLU A 500 35.07 -3.98 -36.63
N SER A 501 34.65 -2.72 -36.64
CA SER A 501 35.13 -1.71 -37.59
C SER A 501 36.65 -1.51 -37.46
N GLY A 502 37.18 -1.54 -36.23
CA GLY A 502 38.60 -1.53 -35.95
C GLY A 502 39.35 -2.74 -36.53
N GLU A 503 38.77 -3.93 -36.45
CA GLU A 503 39.32 -5.14 -37.08
C GLU A 503 39.30 -5.07 -38.61
N TYR A 504 38.18 -4.68 -39.22
CA TYR A 504 38.08 -4.51 -40.67
C TYR A 504 39.09 -3.48 -41.21
N ARG A 505 39.28 -2.38 -40.49
CA ARG A 505 40.28 -1.36 -40.83
C ARG A 505 41.69 -1.93 -40.74
N ARG A 506 42.07 -2.60 -39.64
CA ARG A 506 43.39 -3.24 -39.49
C ARG A 506 43.64 -4.31 -40.56
N TYR A 507 42.63 -5.09 -40.91
CA TYR A 507 42.70 -6.08 -41.97
C TYR A 507 42.93 -5.43 -43.34
N SER A 508 42.16 -4.39 -43.67
CA SER A 508 42.30 -3.63 -44.92
C SER A 508 43.68 -2.97 -45.05
N GLU A 509 44.15 -2.33 -43.98
CA GLU A 509 45.51 -1.77 -43.92
C GLU A 509 46.59 -2.84 -44.11
N SER A 510 46.40 -4.02 -43.51
CA SER A 510 47.33 -5.14 -43.65
C SER A 510 47.40 -5.65 -45.08
N ILE A 511 46.25 -5.79 -45.75
CA ILE A 511 46.19 -6.12 -47.19
C ILE A 511 46.98 -5.08 -48.00
N LEU A 512 46.65 -3.80 -47.84
CA LEU A 512 47.31 -2.72 -48.60
C LEU A 512 48.83 -2.63 -48.32
N ARG A 513 49.27 -2.97 -47.11
CA ARG A 513 50.69 -3.03 -46.72
C ARG A 513 51.44 -4.22 -47.31
N SER A 514 50.74 -5.32 -47.61
CA SER A 514 51.33 -6.55 -48.16
C SER A 514 51.44 -6.57 -49.69
N MET A 515 50.80 -5.62 -50.38
CA MET A 515 50.84 -5.53 -51.84
C MET A 515 52.15 -4.88 -52.33
N ASP A 516 52.86 -5.56 -53.23
CA ASP A 516 54.08 -5.07 -53.89
C ASP A 516 53.82 -4.08 -55.05
N VAL A 517 52.70 -3.36 -54.99
CA VAL A 517 52.24 -2.42 -56.01
C VAL A 517 51.83 -1.12 -55.31
N GLY A 518 52.07 0.03 -55.94
CA GLY A 518 51.64 1.33 -55.43
C GLY A 518 50.15 1.51 -55.54
N ILE A 519 49.46 1.77 -54.43
CA ILE A 519 48.02 2.04 -54.41
C ILE A 519 47.79 3.40 -53.77
N ILE A 520 47.21 4.30 -54.57
CA ILE A 520 46.82 5.65 -54.15
C ILE A 520 45.33 5.78 -54.39
N VAL A 521 44.57 6.16 -53.36
CA VAL A 521 43.14 6.45 -53.50
C VAL A 521 42.95 7.95 -53.39
N LEU A 522 42.24 8.53 -54.34
CA LEU A 522 41.89 9.96 -54.38
C LEU A 522 40.38 10.13 -54.20
N ASP A 523 39.97 11.22 -53.55
CA ASP A 523 38.56 11.63 -53.53
C ASP A 523 38.14 12.42 -54.78
N GLU A 524 36.87 12.83 -54.86
CA GLU A 524 36.29 13.65 -55.94
C GLU A 524 37.09 14.94 -56.21
N THR A 525 37.75 15.47 -55.19
CA THR A 525 38.57 16.69 -55.27
C THR A 525 40.04 16.41 -55.58
N GLN A 526 40.38 15.17 -55.94
CA GLN A 526 41.74 14.69 -56.25
C GLN A 526 42.71 14.80 -55.06
N ARG A 527 42.19 14.78 -53.83
CA ARG A 527 43.00 14.75 -52.61
C ARG A 527 43.29 13.32 -52.20
N VAL A 528 44.49 13.07 -51.70
CA VAL A 528 44.93 11.73 -51.32
C VAL A 528 44.18 11.24 -50.08
N ARG A 529 43.47 10.12 -50.21
CA ARG A 529 42.75 9.41 -49.14
C ARG A 529 43.47 8.16 -48.66
N SER A 530 44.31 7.56 -49.50
CA SER A 530 45.13 6.42 -49.14
C SER A 530 46.49 6.52 -49.82
N TRP A 531 47.53 6.16 -49.09
CA TRP A 531 48.91 6.13 -49.53
C TRP A 531 49.59 4.88 -48.94
N ASN A 532 49.74 3.82 -49.73
CA ASN A 532 50.22 2.55 -49.20
C ASN A 532 51.76 2.51 -49.02
N ARG A 533 52.25 1.52 -48.27
CA ARG A 533 53.69 1.39 -47.92
C ARG A 533 54.62 1.38 -49.14
N TRP A 534 54.15 0.81 -50.25
CA TRP A 534 54.92 0.83 -51.50
C TRP A 534 55.17 2.27 -51.97
N CYS A 535 54.15 3.14 -51.95
CA CYS A 535 54.28 4.55 -52.31
C CYS A 535 55.23 5.30 -51.36
N GLU A 536 55.19 5.02 -50.06
CA GLU A 536 56.14 5.60 -49.09
C GLU A 536 57.59 5.21 -49.42
N ASN A 537 57.81 3.93 -49.74
CA ASN A 537 59.14 3.42 -50.06
C ASN A 537 59.67 3.92 -51.40
N MET A 538 58.78 4.08 -52.39
CA MET A 538 59.13 4.50 -53.74
C MET A 538 59.40 6.00 -53.80
N TRP A 539 58.51 6.82 -53.22
CA TRP A 539 58.54 8.28 -53.35
C TRP A 539 59.13 9.01 -52.15
N GLY A 540 59.25 8.35 -50.98
CA GLY A 540 59.93 8.90 -49.80
C GLY A 540 59.07 9.77 -48.88
N LEU A 541 57.78 9.95 -49.17
CA LEU A 541 56.82 10.66 -48.32
C LEU A 541 56.00 9.69 -47.48
N ARG A 542 55.80 9.99 -46.18
CA ARG A 542 54.97 9.17 -45.29
C ARG A 542 53.49 9.41 -45.54
N SER A 543 52.65 8.40 -45.29
CA SER A 543 51.20 8.52 -45.46
C SER A 543 50.62 9.72 -44.69
N GLU A 544 51.06 9.96 -43.45
CA GLU A 544 50.57 11.08 -42.62
C GLU A 544 50.85 12.47 -43.21
N GLU A 545 51.90 12.61 -44.02
CA GLU A 545 52.31 13.88 -44.65
C GLU A 545 51.52 14.15 -45.94
N VAL A 546 50.99 13.09 -46.57
CA VAL A 546 50.38 13.15 -47.90
C VAL A 546 48.85 13.12 -47.83
N LEU A 547 48.27 12.50 -46.80
CA LEU A 547 46.81 12.41 -46.64
C LEU A 547 46.16 13.80 -46.62
N GLY A 548 45.11 13.96 -47.43
CA GLY A 548 44.37 15.22 -47.61
C GLY A 548 45.03 16.22 -48.56
N SER A 549 46.29 16.04 -48.96
CA SER A 549 46.98 16.93 -49.90
C SER A 549 46.52 16.70 -51.34
N PRO A 550 46.49 17.72 -52.21
CA PRO A 550 46.17 17.55 -53.63
C PRO A 550 47.24 16.70 -54.33
N PHE A 551 46.84 15.61 -54.99
CA PHE A 551 47.79 14.66 -55.58
C PHE A 551 48.71 15.28 -56.64
N LEU A 552 48.19 16.20 -57.45
CA LEU A 552 48.93 16.87 -58.53
C LEU A 552 49.95 17.91 -58.03
N GLU A 553 49.90 18.27 -56.75
CA GLU A 553 50.82 19.23 -56.11
C GLU A 553 51.94 18.53 -55.33
N LEU A 554 51.91 17.19 -55.26
CA LEU A 554 52.95 16.43 -54.57
C LEU A 554 54.27 16.50 -55.35
N ASP A 555 55.33 16.93 -54.64
CA ASP A 555 56.70 16.91 -55.14
C ASP A 555 57.30 15.51 -54.96
N ILE A 556 56.90 14.62 -55.86
CA ILE A 556 57.39 13.23 -55.93
C ILE A 556 58.02 12.96 -57.29
N GLY A 557 58.95 12.01 -57.37
CA GLY A 557 59.64 11.69 -58.63
C GLY A 557 58.77 11.05 -59.72
N LEU A 558 57.47 10.86 -59.48
CA LEU A 558 56.49 10.51 -60.50
C LEU A 558 56.02 11.79 -61.21
N PRO A 559 56.02 11.88 -62.55
CA PRO A 559 55.55 13.08 -63.28
C PRO A 559 54.01 13.17 -63.25
N VAL A 560 53.45 13.53 -62.09
CA VAL A 560 52.01 13.54 -61.79
C VAL A 560 51.20 14.43 -62.73
N GLN A 561 51.80 15.48 -63.29
CA GLN A 561 51.15 16.41 -64.22
C GLN A 561 50.73 15.71 -65.53
N ARG A 562 51.43 14.62 -65.93
CA ARG A 562 51.02 13.80 -67.08
C ARG A 562 49.77 12.96 -66.81
N LEU A 563 49.40 12.77 -65.55
CA LEU A 563 48.21 12.03 -65.13
C LEU A 563 46.97 12.93 -65.01
N ARG A 564 47.10 14.26 -65.16
CA ARG A 564 45.99 15.22 -65.06
C ARG A 564 44.83 14.92 -66.01
N LEU A 565 45.11 14.80 -67.32
CA LEU A 565 44.09 14.52 -68.33
C LEU A 565 43.42 13.15 -68.13
N PRO A 566 44.16 12.05 -67.84
CA PRO A 566 43.56 10.78 -67.45
C PRO A 566 42.64 10.87 -66.22
N LEU A 567 43.03 11.63 -65.18
CA LEU A 567 42.25 11.80 -63.95
C LEU A 567 40.93 12.53 -64.20
N GLU A 568 40.98 13.66 -64.92
CA GLU A 568 39.78 14.44 -65.28
C GLU A 568 38.77 13.58 -66.08
N ARG A 569 39.26 12.76 -67.03
CA ARG A 569 38.38 11.91 -67.86
C ARG A 569 37.68 10.78 -67.11
N ILE A 570 38.30 10.24 -66.05
CA ILE A 570 37.69 9.15 -65.26
C ILE A 570 36.55 9.67 -64.41
N LEU A 571 36.71 10.86 -63.83
CA LEU A 571 35.66 11.52 -63.05
C LEU A 571 34.45 11.92 -63.94
N ASP A 572 34.69 12.28 -65.21
CA ASP A 572 33.63 12.73 -66.13
C ASP A 572 32.86 11.62 -66.87
N ARG A 573 33.47 10.44 -67.15
CA ARG A 573 32.92 9.48 -68.14
C ARG A 573 32.92 8.00 -67.76
N ASP A 574 33.24 7.66 -66.52
CA ASP A 574 33.09 6.30 -65.96
C ASP A 574 33.65 5.16 -66.86
N SER A 575 34.78 5.44 -67.54
CA SER A 575 35.40 4.51 -68.48
C SER A 575 36.87 4.26 -68.12
N ALA A 576 37.24 2.97 -68.05
CA ALA A 576 38.60 2.54 -67.78
C ALA A 576 39.57 3.14 -68.81
N GLN A 577 40.53 3.93 -68.33
CA GLN A 577 41.57 4.48 -69.20
C GLN A 577 42.66 3.44 -69.44
N PRO A 578 43.31 3.44 -70.62
CA PRO A 578 44.47 2.61 -70.85
C PRO A 578 45.58 2.98 -69.84
N PRO A 579 46.40 2.00 -69.40
CA PRO A 579 47.48 2.26 -68.48
C PRO A 579 48.50 3.24 -69.09
N VAL A 580 48.96 4.19 -68.29
CA VAL A 580 49.95 5.20 -68.69
C VAL A 580 51.32 4.73 -68.22
N VAL A 581 52.27 4.58 -69.15
CA VAL A 581 53.67 4.27 -68.81
C VAL A 581 54.44 5.58 -68.64
N LEU A 582 55.11 5.74 -67.50
CA LEU A 582 55.84 6.93 -67.12
C LEU A 582 57.23 6.56 -66.62
N ASP A 583 58.25 7.27 -67.09
CA ASP A 583 59.56 7.23 -66.46
C ASP A 583 59.55 8.16 -65.24
N ALA A 584 59.91 7.58 -64.10
CA ALA A 584 59.90 8.22 -62.79
C ALA A 584 61.26 8.08 -62.11
N ILE A 585 61.45 8.80 -61.02
CA ILE A 585 62.66 8.75 -60.20
C ILE A 585 62.26 8.30 -58.79
N ASP A 586 62.87 7.23 -58.29
CA ASP A 586 62.63 6.79 -56.91
C ASP A 586 63.30 7.73 -55.89
N ARG A 587 62.98 7.56 -54.60
CA ARG A 587 63.58 8.35 -53.50
C ARG A 587 65.11 8.27 -53.41
N ARG A 588 65.75 7.31 -54.09
CA ARG A 588 67.21 7.12 -54.13
C ARG A 588 67.83 7.70 -55.41
N GLY A 589 67.05 8.36 -56.26
CA GLY A 589 67.51 8.95 -57.52
C GLY A 589 67.64 7.95 -58.67
N ARG A 590 67.11 6.73 -58.54
CA ARG A 590 67.14 5.72 -59.62
C ARG A 590 66.00 5.95 -60.59
N SER A 591 66.28 5.85 -61.89
CA SER A 591 65.24 5.85 -62.92
C SER A 591 64.44 4.55 -62.87
N VAL A 592 63.13 4.68 -62.73
CA VAL A 592 62.15 3.59 -62.63
C VAL A 592 61.09 3.80 -63.70
N THR A 593 60.76 2.77 -64.48
CA THR A 593 59.66 2.86 -65.44
C THR A 593 58.41 2.29 -64.80
N CYS A 594 57.42 3.15 -64.55
CA CYS A 594 56.18 2.80 -63.86
C CYS A 594 55.02 2.70 -64.85
N ARG A 595 54.16 1.69 -64.67
CA ARG A 595 52.85 1.61 -65.31
C ARG A 595 51.79 2.05 -64.31
N VAL A 596 51.07 3.12 -64.63
CA VAL A 596 49.98 3.67 -63.82
C VAL A 596 48.64 3.32 -64.45
N ARG A 597 47.83 2.54 -63.75
CA ARG A 597 46.44 2.24 -64.10
C ARG A 597 45.51 3.05 -63.21
N LEU A 598 44.57 3.75 -63.81
CA LEU A 598 43.58 4.55 -63.09
C LEU A 598 42.21 3.87 -63.22
N SER A 599 41.44 3.82 -62.13
CA SER A 599 40.12 3.19 -62.08
C SER A 599 39.17 3.97 -61.17
N PRO A 600 37.89 4.11 -61.52
CA PRO A 600 36.92 4.83 -60.69
C PRO A 600 36.66 4.07 -59.37
N LEU A 601 36.53 4.81 -58.26
CA LEU A 601 36.09 4.28 -56.96
C LEU A 601 34.56 4.42 -56.84
N LEU A 602 33.85 3.30 -56.87
CA LEU A 602 32.39 3.22 -56.78
C LEU A 602 32.00 2.72 -55.38
N TYR A 603 31.13 3.45 -54.68
CA TYR A 603 30.62 3.06 -53.35
C TYR A 603 29.28 2.32 -53.45
N GLU A 604 28.41 2.78 -54.35
CA GLU A 604 27.17 2.13 -54.80
C GLU A 604 27.03 2.30 -56.32
N ALA A 605 26.18 1.49 -56.96
CA ALA A 605 26.26 1.09 -58.36
C ALA A 605 26.33 2.19 -59.45
N LYS A 606 26.25 3.50 -59.15
CA LYS A 606 26.30 4.60 -60.13
C LYS A 606 26.90 5.94 -59.68
N GLU A 607 27.56 6.05 -58.52
CA GLU A 607 28.15 7.33 -58.08
C GLU A 607 29.67 7.21 -57.86
N THR A 608 30.44 7.82 -58.77
CA THR A 608 31.91 7.84 -58.72
C THR A 608 32.38 8.88 -57.73
N ARG A 609 32.87 8.43 -56.56
CA ARG A 609 33.32 9.32 -55.47
C ARG A 609 34.83 9.47 -55.36
N GLY A 610 35.58 8.97 -56.34
CA GLY A 610 37.03 9.04 -56.32
C GLY A 610 37.71 8.23 -57.42
N VAL A 611 39.04 8.19 -57.37
CA VAL A 611 39.89 7.47 -58.33
C VAL A 611 40.94 6.66 -57.58
N ILE A 612 41.08 5.38 -57.95
CA ILE A 612 42.17 4.51 -57.51
C ILE A 612 43.26 4.55 -58.58
N LEU A 613 44.51 4.79 -58.17
CA LEU A 613 45.70 4.66 -59.00
C LEU A 613 46.48 3.43 -58.51
N ILE A 614 46.75 2.52 -59.44
CA ILE A 614 47.57 1.34 -59.23
C ILE A 614 48.87 1.54 -60.03
N ILE A 615 50.02 1.47 -59.37
CA ILE A 615 51.34 1.78 -59.93
C ILE A 615 52.22 0.54 -59.84
N GLU A 616 52.55 -0.04 -61.00
CA GLU A 616 53.46 -1.19 -61.13
C GLU A 616 54.85 -0.72 -61.57
N ASP A 617 55.92 -1.28 -60.99
CA ASP A 617 57.29 -1.08 -61.44
C ASP A 617 57.65 -2.11 -62.52
N LEU A 618 58.01 -1.64 -63.72
CA LEU A 618 58.39 -2.48 -64.87
C LEU A 618 59.91 -2.52 -65.12
N THR A 619 60.71 -1.96 -64.21
CA THR A 619 62.14 -1.73 -64.44
C THR A 619 62.92 -3.01 -64.68
N GLU A 620 62.64 -4.09 -63.93
CA GLU A 620 63.30 -5.38 -64.14
C GLU A 620 62.87 -6.08 -65.43
N GLN A 621 61.57 -6.01 -65.75
CA GLN A 621 61.04 -6.60 -66.98
C GLN A 621 61.64 -5.93 -68.23
N ALA A 622 61.70 -4.59 -68.25
CA ALA A 622 62.28 -3.83 -69.35
C ALA A 622 63.79 -4.11 -69.53
N ARG A 623 64.53 -4.34 -68.44
CA ARG A 623 65.96 -4.71 -68.49
C ARG A 623 66.17 -6.12 -69.02
N ALA A 624 65.34 -7.08 -68.61
CA ALA A 624 65.41 -8.47 -69.08
C ALA A 624 65.14 -8.57 -70.59
N GLU A 625 64.12 -7.86 -71.09
CA GLU A 625 63.78 -7.82 -72.52
C GLU A 625 64.92 -7.19 -73.36
N ALA A 626 65.54 -6.10 -72.87
CA ALA A 626 66.67 -5.47 -73.55
C ALA A 626 67.92 -6.38 -73.62
N PHE A 627 68.17 -7.19 -72.59
CA PHE A 627 69.29 -8.12 -72.53
C PHE A 627 69.12 -9.31 -73.48
N ALA A 628 67.92 -9.91 -73.54
CA ALA A 628 67.61 -10.99 -74.48
C ALA A 628 67.81 -10.56 -75.94
N GLY A 629 67.40 -9.34 -76.29
CA GLY A 629 67.59 -8.77 -77.63
C GLY A 629 69.06 -8.53 -78.01
N TYR A 630 69.97 -8.37 -77.04
CA TYR A 630 71.41 -8.24 -77.28
C TYR A 630 72.06 -9.59 -77.63
N LEU A 631 71.75 -10.65 -76.88
CA LEU A 631 72.27 -12.01 -77.10
C LEU A 631 71.93 -12.56 -78.48
N GLY A 632 70.69 -12.36 -78.95
CA GLY A 632 70.27 -12.80 -80.29
C GLY A 632 71.08 -12.19 -81.43
N ARG A 633 71.54 -10.93 -81.30
CA ARG A 633 72.38 -10.28 -82.34
C ARG A 633 73.80 -10.84 -82.40
N VAL A 634 74.37 -11.21 -81.25
CA VAL A 634 75.74 -11.74 -81.16
C VAL A 634 75.86 -13.11 -81.82
N ILE A 635 74.92 -14.02 -81.53
CA ILE A 635 74.93 -15.38 -82.09
C ILE A 635 74.71 -15.37 -83.62
N GLY A 636 73.84 -14.48 -84.11
CA GLY A 636 73.52 -14.38 -85.54
C GLY A 636 74.69 -14.00 -86.45
N GLN A 637 75.73 -13.34 -85.93
CA GLN A 637 76.89 -12.85 -86.72
C GLN A 637 78.15 -13.73 -86.62
N SER A 638 78.11 -14.86 -85.90
CA SER A 638 79.28 -15.76 -85.75
C SER A 638 79.67 -16.47 -87.05
N LEU A 639 80.98 -16.71 -87.25
CA LEU A 639 81.56 -17.45 -88.38
C LEU A 639 81.49 -18.99 -88.22
N ASN A 640 81.39 -19.47 -86.99
CA ASN A 640 81.11 -20.88 -86.71
C ASN A 640 79.67 -21.19 -87.07
N GLU A 641 79.40 -22.41 -87.50
CA GLU A 641 78.04 -22.83 -87.83
C GLU A 641 77.33 -23.20 -86.53
N VAL A 642 76.21 -22.54 -86.25
CA VAL A 642 75.41 -22.84 -85.06
C VAL A 642 74.01 -23.25 -85.49
N TYR A 643 73.63 -24.45 -85.10
CA TYR A 643 72.33 -25.03 -85.39
C TYR A 643 71.54 -25.16 -84.09
N PHE A 644 70.28 -24.76 -84.13
CA PHE A 644 69.30 -25.06 -83.11
C PHE A 644 68.37 -26.13 -83.69
N LEU A 645 68.34 -27.28 -83.06
CA LEU A 645 67.67 -28.48 -83.53
C LEU A 645 66.58 -28.89 -82.54
N ASP A 646 65.52 -29.47 -83.09
CA ASP A 646 64.49 -30.14 -82.30
C ASP A 646 65.05 -31.48 -81.75
N PRO A 647 64.99 -31.75 -80.43
CA PRO A 647 65.60 -32.94 -79.84
C PRO A 647 64.99 -34.27 -80.32
N ASP A 648 63.72 -34.27 -80.70
CA ASP A 648 63.00 -35.49 -81.09
C ASP A 648 63.20 -35.82 -82.57
N SER A 649 63.10 -34.79 -83.43
CA SER A 649 63.13 -34.94 -84.89
C SER A 649 64.50 -34.63 -85.51
N PHE A 650 65.41 -33.98 -84.78
CA PHE A 650 66.70 -33.45 -85.25
C PHE A 650 66.61 -32.50 -86.46
N HIS A 651 65.42 -31.91 -86.67
CA HIS A 651 65.22 -30.90 -87.70
C HIS A 651 65.71 -29.54 -87.20
N PHE A 652 66.18 -28.70 -88.12
CA PHE A 652 66.62 -27.35 -87.80
C PHE A 652 65.42 -26.48 -87.39
N GLN A 653 65.48 -25.84 -86.23
CA GLN A 653 64.55 -24.78 -85.82
C GLN A 653 65.08 -23.40 -86.20
N LEU A 654 66.38 -23.19 -85.99
CA LEU A 654 67.08 -21.96 -86.30
C LEU A 654 68.53 -22.27 -86.67
N VAL A 655 69.10 -21.51 -87.59
CA VAL A 655 70.53 -21.55 -87.90
C VAL A 655 71.08 -20.14 -87.94
N ASN A 656 72.36 -19.98 -87.60
CA ASN A 656 73.01 -18.68 -87.75
C ASN A 656 73.40 -18.43 -89.22
N ARG A 657 73.81 -17.20 -89.53
CA ARG A 657 74.16 -16.82 -90.91
C ARG A 657 75.39 -17.58 -91.45
N GLY A 658 76.31 -17.96 -90.57
CA GLY A 658 77.49 -18.78 -90.92
C GLY A 658 77.10 -20.16 -91.47
N ALA A 659 76.13 -20.81 -90.83
CA ALA A 659 75.55 -22.07 -91.24
C ALA A 659 74.87 -22.01 -92.62
N GLU A 660 73.97 -21.03 -92.85
CA GLU A 660 73.31 -20.88 -94.15
C GLU A 660 74.31 -20.70 -95.30
N THR A 661 75.38 -19.94 -95.04
CA THR A 661 76.42 -19.65 -96.04
C THR A 661 77.27 -20.88 -96.37
N LYS A 662 77.64 -21.69 -95.38
CA LYS A 662 78.52 -22.86 -95.56
C LYS A 662 77.77 -24.09 -96.07
N LEU A 663 76.59 -24.37 -95.54
CA LEU A 663 75.71 -25.45 -96.04
C LEU A 663 75.14 -25.14 -97.43
N GLY A 664 74.90 -23.85 -97.74
CA GLY A 664 74.38 -23.42 -99.04
C GLY A 664 72.85 -23.57 -99.18
N TYR A 665 72.14 -23.65 -98.06
CA TYR A 665 70.68 -23.72 -98.00
C TYR A 665 70.11 -22.59 -97.12
N PRO A 666 68.98 -21.97 -97.49
CA PRO A 666 68.28 -21.03 -96.62
C PRO A 666 67.57 -21.76 -95.47
N LEU A 667 67.35 -21.08 -94.34
CA LEU A 667 66.71 -21.63 -93.14
C LEU A 667 65.38 -22.37 -93.44
N ASP A 668 64.55 -21.86 -94.35
CA ASP A 668 63.26 -22.49 -94.67
C ASP A 668 63.42 -23.89 -95.32
N THR A 669 64.52 -24.12 -96.06
CA THR A 669 64.84 -25.44 -96.60
C THR A 669 65.47 -26.32 -95.53
N LEU A 670 66.39 -25.77 -94.73
CA LEU A 670 67.03 -26.50 -93.63
C LEU A 670 66.01 -26.99 -92.60
N ARG A 671 64.95 -26.23 -92.32
CA ARG A 671 63.84 -26.63 -91.42
C ARG A 671 63.13 -27.93 -91.84
N GLN A 672 63.24 -28.34 -93.09
CA GLN A 672 62.62 -29.55 -93.63
C GLN A 672 63.57 -30.74 -93.70
N MET A 673 64.82 -30.55 -93.28
CA MET A 673 65.87 -31.57 -93.31
C MET A 673 66.25 -31.93 -91.87
N ALA A 674 66.52 -33.21 -91.61
CA ALA A 674 67.19 -33.59 -90.38
C ALA A 674 68.71 -33.41 -90.53
N VAL A 675 69.41 -33.01 -89.47
CA VAL A 675 70.85 -32.68 -89.53
C VAL A 675 71.73 -33.82 -90.07
N HIS A 676 71.36 -35.08 -89.82
CA HIS A 676 72.10 -36.26 -90.30
C HIS A 676 71.98 -36.46 -91.82
N GLU A 677 70.97 -35.90 -92.49
CA GLU A 677 70.85 -35.96 -93.96
C GLU A 677 71.97 -35.20 -94.66
N LEU A 678 72.64 -34.29 -93.95
CA LEU A 678 73.81 -33.56 -94.43
C LEU A 678 75.13 -34.29 -94.12
N MET A 679 75.09 -35.45 -93.46
CA MET A 679 76.27 -36.23 -93.05
C MET A 679 76.38 -37.53 -93.86
N PRO A 680 77.16 -37.60 -94.95
CA PRO A 680 77.23 -38.80 -95.79
C PRO A 680 77.82 -40.03 -95.08
N ASP A 681 78.56 -39.86 -93.98
CA ASP A 681 79.21 -40.92 -93.20
C ASP A 681 78.44 -41.33 -91.92
N VAL A 682 77.31 -40.67 -91.61
CA VAL A 682 76.51 -40.91 -90.41
C VAL A 682 75.02 -41.03 -90.78
N ASP A 683 74.47 -42.25 -90.72
CA ASP A 683 73.04 -42.46 -90.90
C ASP A 683 72.20 -42.07 -89.67
N ALA A 684 70.86 -42.11 -89.82
CA ALA A 684 69.93 -41.70 -88.77
C ALA A 684 70.05 -42.51 -87.46
N GLU A 685 70.30 -43.82 -87.55
CA GLU A 685 70.45 -44.68 -86.37
C GLU A 685 71.77 -44.41 -85.66
N ARG A 686 72.86 -44.23 -86.41
CA ARG A 686 74.18 -43.89 -85.88
C ARG A 686 74.18 -42.51 -85.24
N PHE A 687 73.51 -41.52 -85.84
CA PHE A 687 73.37 -40.19 -85.25
C PHE A 687 72.59 -40.24 -83.93
N ARG A 688 71.45 -40.95 -83.89
CA ARG A 688 70.69 -41.15 -82.64
C ARG A 688 71.52 -41.82 -81.55
N ALA A 689 72.32 -42.82 -81.90
CA ALA A 689 73.21 -43.49 -80.93
C ALA A 689 74.29 -42.54 -80.39
N LEU A 690 74.84 -41.65 -81.22
CA LEU A 690 75.80 -40.64 -80.78
C LEU A 690 75.17 -39.63 -79.80
N VAL A 691 73.92 -39.24 -80.05
CA VAL A 691 73.20 -38.21 -79.29
C VAL A 691 72.42 -38.77 -78.09
N ALA A 692 72.18 -40.08 -78.00
CA ALA A 692 71.45 -40.72 -76.90
C ALA A 692 72.03 -40.45 -75.49
N PRO A 693 73.37 -40.46 -75.27
CA PRO A 693 73.95 -40.08 -73.98
C PRO A 693 73.68 -38.61 -73.61
N LEU A 694 73.48 -37.74 -74.60
CA LEU A 694 73.17 -36.32 -74.40
C LEU A 694 71.70 -36.13 -74.04
N LEU A 695 70.77 -36.80 -74.74
CA LEU A 695 69.32 -36.71 -74.48
C LEU A 695 68.89 -37.40 -73.17
N SER A 696 69.66 -38.41 -72.73
CA SER A 696 69.42 -39.07 -71.44
C SER A 696 70.06 -38.35 -70.24
N GLY A 697 70.84 -37.29 -70.51
CA GLY A 697 71.58 -36.53 -69.48
C GLY A 697 72.82 -37.25 -68.93
N GLU A 698 73.26 -38.36 -69.54
CA GLU A 698 74.48 -39.09 -69.16
C GLU A 698 75.74 -38.24 -69.45
N LYS A 699 75.72 -37.45 -70.53
CA LYS A 699 76.78 -36.49 -70.88
C LYS A 699 76.21 -35.10 -71.08
N GLN A 700 76.98 -34.07 -70.75
CA GLN A 700 76.59 -32.67 -70.95
C GLN A 700 76.88 -32.15 -72.36
N GLU A 701 77.84 -32.75 -73.05
CA GLU A 701 78.13 -32.47 -74.45
C GLU A 701 78.58 -33.74 -75.18
N VAL A 702 78.30 -33.80 -76.48
CA VAL A 702 78.80 -34.84 -77.37
C VAL A 702 79.56 -34.17 -78.50
N VAL A 703 80.84 -34.51 -78.61
CA VAL A 703 81.72 -34.05 -79.68
C VAL A 703 82.09 -35.24 -80.57
N PHE A 704 81.92 -35.09 -81.87
CA PHE A 704 82.34 -36.08 -82.85
C PHE A 704 82.78 -35.41 -84.15
N GLU A 705 83.69 -36.07 -84.87
CA GLU A 705 84.11 -35.66 -86.21
C GLU A 705 83.28 -36.41 -87.26
N THR A 706 82.85 -35.69 -88.28
CA THR A 706 82.07 -36.20 -89.42
C THR A 706 82.35 -35.36 -90.64
N VAL A 707 81.82 -35.74 -91.79
CA VAL A 707 81.85 -34.92 -93.00
C VAL A 707 80.48 -34.29 -93.18
N LEU A 708 80.42 -33.02 -93.55
CA LEU A 708 79.16 -32.37 -93.95
C LEU A 708 79.15 -32.12 -95.46
N GLU A 709 78.00 -32.35 -96.08
CA GLU A 709 77.77 -32.11 -97.48
C GLU A 709 77.21 -30.71 -97.71
N SER A 710 78.03 -29.83 -98.31
CA SER A 710 77.60 -28.51 -98.75
C SER A 710 77.01 -28.58 -100.16
N ARG A 711 75.89 -27.88 -100.40
CA ARG A 711 75.26 -27.75 -101.73
C ARG A 711 76.21 -27.23 -102.81
N HIS A 712 77.16 -26.37 -102.43
CA HIS A 712 78.01 -25.64 -103.37
C HIS A 712 79.49 -26.04 -103.30
N ARG A 713 79.97 -26.53 -102.15
CA ARG A 713 81.41 -26.77 -101.91
C ARG A 713 81.81 -28.25 -101.91
N GLY A 714 80.84 -29.16 -101.97
CA GLY A 714 81.08 -30.60 -101.79
C GLY A 714 81.31 -30.96 -100.31
N PRO A 715 81.67 -32.22 -100.02
CA PRO A 715 81.89 -32.69 -98.66
C PRO A 715 83.11 -32.02 -97.99
N TYR A 716 82.96 -31.55 -96.75
CA TYR A 716 84.04 -30.97 -95.93
C TYR A 716 84.05 -31.56 -94.51
N PRO A 717 85.23 -31.82 -93.92
CA PRO A 717 85.34 -32.41 -92.59
C PRO A 717 85.01 -31.37 -91.52
N VAL A 718 84.19 -31.77 -90.54
CA VAL A 718 83.78 -30.93 -89.43
C VAL A 718 83.90 -31.64 -88.09
N GLU A 719 84.11 -30.85 -87.05
CA GLU A 719 83.90 -31.25 -85.67
C GLU A 719 82.56 -30.68 -85.21
N VAL A 720 81.65 -31.55 -84.77
CA VAL A 720 80.32 -31.20 -84.30
C VAL A 720 80.28 -31.34 -82.78
N CYS A 721 80.02 -30.25 -82.07
CA CYS A 721 79.76 -30.24 -80.64
C CYS A 721 78.26 -30.02 -80.39
N LEU A 722 77.58 -31.01 -79.80
CA LEU A 722 76.16 -30.96 -79.47
C LEU A 722 75.96 -30.81 -77.96
N GLN A 723 75.05 -29.93 -77.58
CA GLN A 723 74.59 -29.73 -76.20
C GLN A 723 73.06 -29.72 -76.16
N HIS A 724 72.48 -30.36 -75.15
CA HIS A 724 71.03 -30.43 -74.95
C HIS A 724 70.59 -29.54 -73.81
N PHE A 725 69.59 -28.69 -74.07
CA PHE A 725 69.04 -27.74 -73.12
C PHE A 725 67.62 -28.16 -72.73
N ASP A 726 67.54 -29.11 -71.79
CA ASP A 726 66.29 -29.66 -71.23
C ASP A 726 65.48 -28.67 -70.38
N GLY A 727 66.11 -27.59 -69.92
CA GLY A 727 65.46 -26.57 -69.07
C GLY A 727 64.57 -25.58 -69.81
N GLU A 728 64.68 -25.52 -71.15
CA GLU A 728 63.90 -24.61 -72.00
C GLU A 728 62.57 -25.25 -72.41
N ARG A 729 61.55 -24.42 -72.71
CA ARG A 729 60.22 -24.89 -73.14
C ARG A 729 59.86 -24.26 -74.48
N PRO A 730 59.97 -24.99 -75.62
CA PRO A 730 60.34 -26.40 -75.76
C PRO A 730 61.86 -26.67 -75.58
N PRO A 731 62.26 -27.91 -75.24
CA PRO A 731 63.67 -28.29 -75.13
C PRO A 731 64.36 -28.15 -76.49
N ILE A 732 65.65 -27.81 -76.48
CA ILE A 732 66.39 -27.49 -77.70
C ILE A 732 67.77 -28.14 -77.69
N LEU A 733 68.19 -28.63 -78.84
CA LEU A 733 69.51 -29.22 -79.06
C LEU A 733 70.35 -28.22 -79.86
N VAL A 734 71.46 -27.75 -79.30
CA VAL A 734 72.35 -26.78 -79.96
C VAL A 734 73.57 -27.50 -80.49
N ALA A 735 73.83 -27.36 -81.79
CA ALA A 735 75.04 -27.85 -82.44
C ALA A 735 75.96 -26.67 -82.78
N MET A 736 77.21 -26.74 -82.34
CA MET A 736 78.28 -25.87 -82.82
C MET A 736 79.17 -26.71 -83.73
N VAL A 737 79.25 -26.30 -85.00
CA VAL A 737 79.98 -27.02 -86.03
C VAL A 737 81.18 -26.20 -86.48
N HIS A 738 82.35 -26.82 -86.39
CA HIS A 738 83.63 -26.23 -86.74
C HIS A 738 84.22 -26.93 -87.97
N ASP A 739 84.57 -26.14 -88.98
CA ASP A 739 85.21 -26.63 -90.22
C ASP A 739 86.68 -26.95 -89.93
N THR A 740 87.07 -28.21 -90.08
CA THR A 740 88.42 -28.72 -89.76
C THR A 740 89.30 -28.92 -91.00
N THR A 741 88.85 -28.43 -92.17
CA THR A 741 89.56 -28.63 -93.45
C THR A 741 91.03 -28.22 -93.39
N GLU A 742 91.36 -27.06 -92.81
CA GLU A 742 92.76 -26.61 -92.67
C GLU A 742 93.56 -27.50 -91.71
N ARG A 743 92.94 -28.00 -90.63
CA ARG A 743 93.59 -28.84 -89.62
C ARG A 743 93.93 -30.23 -90.16
N GLN A 744 93.05 -30.83 -90.97
CA GLN A 744 93.29 -32.15 -91.58
C GLN A 744 94.33 -32.10 -92.71
N GLN A 745 94.40 -31.01 -93.48
CA GLN A 745 95.47 -30.83 -94.49
C GLN A 745 96.87 -30.76 -93.88
N LEU A 746 97.00 -30.17 -92.68
CA LEU A 746 98.26 -30.09 -91.95
C LEU A 746 98.71 -31.42 -91.33
N SER A 747 97.79 -32.36 -91.05
CA SER A 747 98.09 -33.64 -90.39
C SER A 747 98.33 -34.81 -91.36
N ALA A 748 97.90 -34.71 -92.61
CA ALA A 748 98.18 -35.70 -93.67
C ALA A 748 99.58 -35.55 -94.33
N GLY A 749 100.29 -34.45 -94.09
CA GLY A 749 101.59 -34.13 -94.72
C GLY A 749 102.83 -34.85 -94.13
N ASP A 750 102.74 -35.45 -92.93
CA ASP A 750 103.91 -35.94 -92.18
C ASP A 750 104.17 -37.47 -92.28
N GLY A 751 103.41 -38.22 -93.10
CA GLY A 751 103.42 -39.69 -93.09
C GLY A 751 104.27 -40.45 -94.12
N THR A 752 104.90 -39.80 -95.11
CA THR A 752 105.52 -40.50 -96.27
C THR A 752 106.94 -40.03 -96.64
N ALA A 753 107.86 -39.98 -95.67
CA ALA A 753 109.28 -39.72 -95.95
C ALA A 753 110.26 -40.40 -94.97
N VAL A 754 110.18 -41.72 -94.75
CA VAL A 754 111.32 -42.52 -94.22
C VAL A 754 111.28 -43.94 -94.80
N ALA A 755 111.82 -44.13 -96.02
CA ALA A 755 112.29 -45.44 -96.53
C ALA A 755 113.07 -45.28 -97.87
N ALA A 756 114.33 -44.82 -97.81
CA ALA A 756 115.44 -45.22 -98.68
C ALA A 756 116.69 -44.39 -98.35
N SER A 757 117.71 -45.08 -97.80
CA SER A 757 119.11 -44.67 -97.54
C SER A 757 119.38 -43.46 -96.65
#